data_AF-A0A521JV51-F1
#
_entry.id   AF-A0A521JV51-F1
#
_cell.length_a   1.000
_cell.length_b   1.000
_cell.length_c   1.000
_cell.angle_alpha   90.00
_cell.angle_beta   90.00
_cell.angle_gamma   90.00
#
_symmetry.space_group_name_H-M   'P 1'
#
loop_
_entity.id
_entity.type
_entity.pdbx_description
1 polymer ?
#
loop_
_entity_poly.entity_id
_entity_poly.type
_entity_poly.pdbx_seq_one_letter_code
_entity_poly.pdbx_strand_id
1 'polypeptide(L)'
;MRCVLASSQDNRRPRSSIACAWLALFALLVSLASCSSTVERRDWSKYTGPGAEWFQREEYPLPRVEDRLEPVNRLSAFVTDRTLRYGVRPIAWAYRHVMPREVRERLTKAGQNVLYPVRLCGNLLQGKFSAAWEETERFAVNTTVGVLGLFDPATNLGLHPHKEDFGQAFAAWGWRESTYLYVPLSGPSTIRDGIGLVPDTYADPLSWHWPAPLARRFNDLSDTVDEVLRLTDSYYDAYEPARTLYALQRRVDVRNYEWKREESGATQTLDTVFLTFKSPKFPSRGRTDYVQLDGHEWPLPYTYFAQEHAAPLVYVVPGFGGHRLGNATLALAEMFHKAGNAVVAVSNPTNWEFMRHAASVTVPGYTPVDSLDLHRALTAIDRELEQLHPGAFRARQLAGVSMGAFQALHIAGREAEPERAGLLRFELFLALDPPVSLEHAALQLDRFYNTPLAFPAAEREARVEDLFGKVLYLSEGELLPGDPLPFTREESEFLIGLAFRIDMQQMLLQSQDLHDMGVLKTKRSRLRMAPAFAEASEYSFLEYLYGFALPYYAKRGIGVTLDEAGARKLFEECDLHAIADGLRGNERVLLFANLNDFLLRPEDPQFLRETLGSRANFFPAGGHLGNLHREAIQQIIRERVAAAP
;
A
#
# COMPACT_ATOMS: atom_id res chain seq x y z
N MET A 1 -49.63 -63.87 -6.09
CA MET A 1 -50.14 -63.87 -7.46
C MET A 1 -49.35 -62.83 -8.26
N ARG A 2 -48.85 -63.25 -9.43
CA ARG A 2 -48.06 -62.56 -10.50
C ARG A 2 -48.16 -61.01 -10.60
N CYS A 3 -47.04 -60.27 -10.69
CA CYS A 3 -46.27 -59.86 -11.92
C CYS A 3 -46.98 -58.70 -12.68
N VAL A 4 -46.43 -57.49 -12.96
CA VAL A 4 -45.38 -57.11 -13.93
C VAL A 4 -45.23 -55.55 -13.96
N LEU A 5 -43.98 -55.04 -14.04
CA LEU A 5 -43.37 -53.84 -14.71
C LEU A 5 -44.17 -52.50 -14.85
N ALA A 6 -43.61 -51.28 -14.79
CA ALA A 6 -42.35 -50.80 -15.38
C ALA A 6 -41.85 -49.43 -14.84
N SER A 7 -40.52 -49.31 -14.83
CA SER A 7 -39.64 -48.14 -15.02
C SER A 7 -40.14 -46.68 -14.89
N SER A 8 -39.47 -45.92 -14.02
CA SER A 8 -38.60 -44.82 -14.45
C SER A 8 -37.53 -44.54 -13.40
N GLN A 9 -36.26 -44.75 -13.78
CA GLN A 9 -35.12 -44.20 -13.04
C GLN A 9 -35.19 -42.67 -13.11
N ASP A 10 -35.34 -41.98 -11.98
CA ASP A 10 -34.87 -40.60 -11.85
C ASP A 10 -33.78 -40.58 -10.77
N ASN A 11 -32.54 -40.72 -11.22
CA ASN A 11 -31.34 -40.68 -10.40
C ASN A 11 -30.98 -39.23 -10.11
N ARG A 12 -31.79 -38.52 -9.31
CA ARG A 12 -31.42 -37.20 -8.79
C ARG A 12 -30.48 -37.36 -7.61
N ARG A 13 -29.17 -37.32 -7.89
CA ARG A 13 -28.17 -37.04 -6.86
C ARG A 13 -28.35 -35.59 -6.36
N PRO A 14 -28.34 -35.31 -5.05
CA PRO A 14 -28.18 -33.95 -4.57
C PRO A 14 -26.69 -33.57 -4.72
N ARG A 15 -26.37 -32.73 -5.71
CA ARG A 15 -25.06 -32.06 -5.79
C ARG A 15 -25.22 -30.60 -5.36
N SER A 16 -25.33 -30.38 -4.05
CA SER A 16 -25.16 -29.06 -3.42
C SER A 16 -24.75 -29.13 -1.93
N SER A 17 -24.21 -30.28 -1.47
CA SER A 17 -23.94 -30.48 -0.03
C SER A 17 -22.78 -29.64 0.51
N ILE A 18 -21.80 -29.27 -0.32
CA ILE A 18 -20.64 -28.51 0.14
C ILE A 18 -21.01 -27.02 0.34
N ALA A 19 -21.73 -26.41 -0.61
CA ALA A 19 -22.18 -25.02 -0.50
C ALA A 19 -23.14 -24.80 0.68
N CYS A 20 -24.09 -25.73 0.92
CA CYS A 20 -24.97 -25.66 2.09
C CYS A 20 -24.24 -25.89 3.42
N ALA A 21 -23.21 -26.75 3.45
CA ALA A 21 -22.41 -26.97 4.66
C ALA A 21 -21.56 -25.74 5.03
N TRP A 22 -20.97 -25.07 4.04
CA TRP A 22 -20.25 -23.81 4.26
C TRP A 22 -21.18 -22.67 4.67
N LEU A 23 -22.36 -22.54 4.05
CA LEU A 23 -23.37 -21.55 4.44
C LEU A 23 -23.92 -21.80 5.86
N ALA A 24 -24.10 -23.05 6.27
CA ALA A 24 -24.54 -23.40 7.61
C ALA A 24 -23.45 -23.17 8.68
N LEU A 25 -22.20 -23.50 8.38
CA LEU A 25 -21.06 -23.22 9.26
C LEU A 25 -20.81 -21.71 9.38
N PHE A 26 -20.95 -20.98 8.28
CA PHE A 26 -20.86 -19.51 8.24
C PHE A 26 -22.00 -18.85 9.02
N ALA A 27 -23.24 -19.31 8.86
CA ALA A 27 -24.38 -18.83 9.63
C ALA A 27 -24.22 -19.07 11.14
N LEU A 28 -23.64 -20.22 11.52
CA LEU A 28 -23.33 -20.54 12.93
C LEU A 28 -22.23 -19.62 13.52
N LEU A 29 -21.21 -19.28 12.71
CA LEU A 29 -20.14 -18.36 13.09
C LEU A 29 -20.64 -16.90 13.22
N VAL A 30 -21.57 -16.47 12.36
CA VAL A 30 -22.22 -15.15 12.42
C VAL A 30 -23.04 -14.99 13.72
N SER A 31 -23.68 -16.04 14.21
CA SER A 31 -24.48 -15.99 15.46
C SER A 31 -23.65 -15.87 16.75
N LEU A 32 -22.34 -16.12 16.72
CA LEU A 32 -21.46 -16.11 17.90
C LEU A 32 -20.57 -14.86 18.00
N ALA A 33 -20.58 -13.99 17.01
CA ALA A 33 -19.66 -12.85 16.91
C ALA A 33 -20.37 -11.51 17.19
N SER A 34 -20.83 -11.30 18.43
CA SER A 34 -21.30 -9.98 18.87
C SER A 34 -20.76 -9.63 20.25
N CYS A 35 -19.45 -9.46 20.33
CA CYS A 35 -18.85 -8.67 21.41
C CYS A 35 -18.35 -7.36 20.81
N SER A 36 -19.02 -6.25 21.10
CA SER A 36 -18.49 -4.91 20.83
C SER A 36 -17.29 -4.66 21.71
N SER A 37 -16.11 -4.44 21.13
CA SER A 37 -14.96 -3.90 21.86
C SER A 37 -14.90 -2.40 21.63
N THR A 38 -14.87 -1.64 22.71
CA THR A 38 -14.67 -0.20 22.69
C THR A 38 -13.19 0.12 22.47
N VAL A 39 -12.91 1.18 21.73
CA VAL A 39 -11.56 1.78 21.69
C VAL A 39 -11.30 2.36 23.07
N GLU A 40 -10.31 1.83 23.78
CA GLU A 40 -9.83 2.41 25.03
C GLU A 40 -8.71 3.39 24.68
N ARG A 41 -8.70 4.56 25.32
CA ARG A 41 -7.76 5.64 25.00
C ARG A 41 -7.07 6.13 26.25
N ARG A 42 -5.82 6.54 26.07
CA ARG A 42 -5.11 7.29 27.10
C ARG A 42 -5.60 8.74 27.11
N ASP A 43 -6.00 9.22 28.28
CA ASP A 43 -6.29 10.64 28.49
C ASP A 43 -4.99 11.42 28.67
N TRP A 44 -4.68 12.27 27.69
CA TRP A 44 -3.51 13.14 27.71
C TRP A 44 -3.81 14.58 28.14
N SER A 45 -5.07 14.91 28.46
CA SER A 45 -5.49 16.30 28.72
C SER A 45 -4.79 16.95 29.93
N LYS A 46 -4.22 16.13 30.83
CA LYS A 46 -3.48 16.56 32.03
C LYS A 46 -1.98 16.27 31.95
N TYR A 47 -1.48 15.82 30.81
CA TYR A 47 -0.06 15.53 30.64
C TYR A 47 0.74 16.82 30.59
N THR A 48 1.80 16.92 31.40
CA THR A 48 2.67 18.10 31.53
C THR A 48 4.14 17.78 31.25
N GLY A 49 4.42 16.63 30.64
CA GLY A 49 5.78 16.24 30.27
C GLY A 49 6.21 16.79 28.90
N PRO A 50 7.34 16.31 28.36
CA PRO A 50 7.85 16.76 27.08
C PRO A 50 6.84 16.62 25.95
N GLY A 51 6.69 17.67 25.14
CA GLY A 51 5.75 17.67 24.01
C GLY A 51 4.27 17.67 24.43
N ALA A 52 3.95 18.07 25.66
CA ALA A 52 2.56 18.13 26.14
C ALA A 52 1.62 18.92 25.23
N GLU A 53 2.12 19.96 24.54
CA GLU A 53 1.31 20.73 23.59
C GLU A 53 0.80 19.89 22.42
N TRP A 54 1.51 18.85 21.99
CA TRP A 54 1.12 18.01 20.86
C TRP A 54 -0.06 17.14 21.24
N PHE A 55 -0.03 16.54 22.43
CA PHE A 55 -1.12 15.70 22.94
C PHE A 55 -2.41 16.44 23.30
N GLN A 56 -2.36 17.77 23.33
CA GLN A 56 -3.49 18.62 23.69
C GLN A 56 -4.09 19.33 22.46
N ARG A 57 -3.51 19.13 21.27
CA ARG A 57 -4.05 19.67 20.03
C ARG A 57 -5.21 18.83 19.52
N GLU A 58 -6.09 19.48 18.77
CA GLU A 58 -7.16 18.79 18.04
C GLU A 58 -6.55 18.05 16.84
N GLU A 59 -6.85 16.76 16.74
CA GLU A 59 -6.48 15.92 15.60
C GLU A 59 -7.72 15.57 14.78
N TYR A 60 -7.58 15.54 13.45
CA TYR A 60 -8.68 15.17 12.56
C TYR A 60 -9.09 13.69 12.77
N PRO A 61 -10.35 13.41 13.14
CA PRO A 61 -10.80 12.04 13.34
C PRO A 61 -11.19 11.41 12.00
N LEU A 62 -10.37 10.48 11.51
CA LEU A 62 -10.70 9.71 10.32
C LEU A 62 -12.01 8.92 10.50
N PRO A 63 -12.90 8.90 9.49
CA PRO A 63 -14.09 8.06 9.48
C PRO A 63 -13.74 6.59 9.68
N ARG A 64 -14.50 5.89 10.51
CA ARG A 64 -14.27 4.48 10.85
C ARG A 64 -15.35 3.61 10.25
N VAL A 65 -14.93 2.48 9.70
CA VAL A 65 -15.83 1.39 9.31
C VAL A 65 -15.96 0.48 10.54
N GLU A 66 -17.18 0.22 11.01
CA GLU A 66 -17.41 -0.73 12.09
C GLU A 66 -17.42 -2.17 11.53
N ASP A 67 -16.72 -3.10 12.19
CA ASP A 67 -16.77 -4.52 11.86
C ASP A 67 -17.10 -5.36 13.09
N ARG A 68 -18.38 -5.70 13.20
CA ARG A 68 -18.90 -6.51 14.32
C ARG A 68 -18.51 -7.98 14.19
N LEU A 69 -18.25 -8.44 12.96
CA LEU A 69 -17.95 -9.84 12.62
C LEU A 69 -16.46 -10.06 12.38
N GLU A 70 -15.60 -9.15 12.86
CA GLU A 70 -14.17 -9.12 12.59
C GLU A 70 -13.46 -10.48 12.78
N PRO A 71 -13.70 -11.26 13.85
CA PRO A 71 -13.07 -12.58 13.99
C PRO A 71 -13.41 -13.55 12.86
N VAL A 72 -14.66 -13.56 12.39
CA VAL A 72 -15.14 -14.42 11.31
C VAL A 72 -14.60 -13.93 9.96
N ASN A 73 -14.60 -12.62 9.77
CA ASN A 73 -14.12 -12.00 8.54
C ASN A 73 -12.60 -12.19 8.38
N ARG A 74 -11.82 -12.00 9.45
CA ARG A 74 -10.37 -12.26 9.45
C ARG A 74 -10.03 -13.73 9.23
N LEU A 75 -10.79 -14.65 9.82
CA LEU A 75 -10.62 -16.08 9.53
C LEU A 75 -10.89 -16.38 8.05
N SER A 76 -11.94 -15.78 7.48
CA SER A 76 -12.28 -15.93 6.07
C SER A 76 -11.21 -15.35 5.14
N ALA A 77 -10.65 -14.19 5.49
CA ALA A 77 -9.51 -13.59 4.80
C ALA A 77 -8.25 -14.46 4.88
N PHE A 78 -7.95 -15.01 6.06
CA PHE A 78 -6.83 -15.95 6.24
C PHE A 78 -6.97 -17.20 5.37
N VAL A 79 -8.15 -17.83 5.35
CA VAL A 79 -8.41 -19.00 4.48
C VAL A 79 -8.30 -18.62 3.00
N THR A 80 -8.74 -17.43 2.63
CA THR A 80 -8.65 -16.92 1.25
C THR A 80 -7.19 -16.73 0.84
N ASP A 81 -6.36 -16.04 1.63
CA ASP A 81 -4.91 -15.89 1.35
C ASP A 81 -4.24 -17.26 1.16
N ARG A 82 -4.48 -18.21 2.06
CA ARG A 82 -3.90 -19.58 1.95
C ARG A 82 -4.35 -20.29 0.68
N THR A 83 -5.61 -20.16 0.32
CA THR A 83 -6.15 -20.77 -0.90
C THR A 83 -5.56 -20.11 -2.15
N LEU A 84 -5.42 -18.78 -2.17
CA LEU A 84 -4.80 -18.06 -3.27
C LEU A 84 -3.33 -18.47 -3.43
N ARG A 85 -2.58 -18.50 -2.33
CA ARG A 85 -1.13 -18.75 -2.33
C ARG A 85 -0.76 -20.18 -2.73
N TYR A 86 -1.44 -21.18 -2.16
CA TYR A 86 -1.07 -22.59 -2.33
C TYR A 86 -1.97 -23.35 -3.31
N GLY A 87 -3.15 -22.83 -3.62
CA GLY A 87 -4.09 -23.45 -4.56
C GLY A 87 -4.14 -22.70 -5.90
N VAL A 88 -4.58 -21.44 -5.88
CA VAL A 88 -4.88 -20.69 -7.12
C VAL A 88 -3.60 -20.31 -7.87
N ARG A 89 -2.61 -19.73 -7.19
CA ARG A 89 -1.37 -19.25 -7.80
C ARG A 89 -0.63 -20.31 -8.65
N PRO A 90 -0.40 -21.55 -8.18
CA PRO A 90 0.26 -22.56 -9.01
C PRO A 90 -0.58 -22.98 -10.23
N ILE A 91 -1.90 -23.08 -10.09
CA ILE A 91 -2.80 -23.40 -11.21
C ILE A 91 -2.83 -22.23 -12.21
N ALA A 92 -2.86 -20.99 -11.71
CA ALA A 92 -2.78 -19.78 -12.53
C ALA A 92 -1.48 -19.72 -13.31
N TRP A 93 -0.33 -20.04 -12.69
CA TRP A 93 0.94 -20.14 -13.40
C TRP A 93 0.88 -21.12 -14.58
N ALA A 94 0.35 -22.32 -14.37
CA ALA A 94 0.21 -23.32 -15.43
C ALA A 94 -0.79 -22.86 -16.52
N TYR A 95 -1.92 -22.28 -16.12
CA TYR A 95 -2.91 -21.73 -17.03
C TYR A 95 -2.32 -20.63 -17.91
N ARG A 96 -1.56 -19.70 -17.32
CA ARG A 96 -0.92 -18.61 -18.06
C ARG A 96 0.20 -19.08 -18.99
N HIS A 97 0.78 -20.24 -18.72
CA HIS A 97 1.77 -20.88 -19.60
C HIS A 97 1.13 -21.46 -20.85
N VAL A 98 -0.09 -22.01 -20.73
CA VAL A 98 -0.81 -22.65 -21.85
C VAL A 98 -1.64 -21.63 -22.64
N MET A 99 -2.32 -20.72 -21.96
CA MET A 99 -3.25 -19.77 -22.57
C MET A 99 -2.57 -18.40 -22.77
N PRO A 100 -2.41 -17.91 -24.00
CA PRO A 100 -1.83 -16.58 -24.24
C PRO A 100 -2.65 -15.45 -23.61
N ARG A 101 -1.97 -14.35 -23.27
CA ARG A 101 -2.58 -13.19 -22.61
C ARG A 101 -3.75 -12.62 -23.43
N GLU A 102 -3.59 -12.55 -24.74
CA GLU A 102 -4.60 -12.03 -25.67
C GLU A 102 -5.89 -12.84 -25.63
N VAL A 103 -5.79 -14.16 -25.40
CA VAL A 103 -6.97 -15.02 -25.27
C VAL A 103 -7.64 -14.78 -23.93
N ARG A 104 -6.88 -14.73 -22.83
CA ARG A 104 -7.42 -14.48 -21.48
C ARG A 104 -8.14 -13.13 -21.39
N GLU A 105 -7.55 -12.08 -21.97
CA GLU A 105 -8.17 -10.74 -22.01
C GLU A 105 -9.47 -10.73 -22.81
N ARG A 106 -9.53 -11.46 -23.94
CA ARG A 106 -10.78 -11.61 -24.72
C ARG A 106 -11.83 -12.38 -23.95
N LEU A 107 -11.45 -13.41 -23.19
CA LEU A 107 -12.37 -14.17 -22.33
C LEU A 107 -12.90 -13.30 -21.19
N THR A 108 -12.06 -12.44 -20.59
CA THR A 108 -12.50 -11.45 -19.59
C THR A 108 -13.53 -10.51 -20.18
N LYS A 109 -13.27 -9.92 -21.36
CA LYS A 109 -14.21 -9.01 -22.04
C LYS A 109 -15.53 -9.70 -22.40
N ALA A 110 -15.47 -10.91 -22.93
CA ALA A 110 -16.67 -11.67 -23.26
C ALA A 110 -17.47 -12.00 -21.99
N GLY A 111 -16.80 -12.40 -20.91
CA GLY A 111 -17.43 -12.62 -19.61
C GLY A 111 -18.10 -11.37 -19.04
N GLN A 112 -17.47 -10.20 -19.16
CA GLN A 112 -18.06 -8.92 -18.77
C GLN A 112 -19.27 -8.55 -19.63
N ASN A 113 -19.24 -8.85 -20.94
CA ASN A 113 -20.37 -8.63 -21.83
C ASN A 113 -21.58 -9.51 -21.44
N VAL A 114 -21.35 -10.77 -21.05
CA VAL A 114 -22.41 -11.69 -20.60
C VAL A 114 -23.07 -11.25 -19.29
N LEU A 115 -22.38 -10.48 -18.44
CA LEU A 115 -22.95 -9.88 -17.23
C LEU A 115 -23.93 -8.72 -17.49
N TYR A 116 -24.21 -8.39 -18.75
CA TYR A 116 -25.18 -7.36 -19.13
C TYR A 116 -26.54 -7.46 -18.40
N PRO A 117 -27.20 -8.63 -18.28
CA PRO A 117 -28.52 -8.69 -17.62
C PRO A 117 -28.46 -8.30 -16.14
N VAL A 118 -27.35 -8.55 -15.45
CA VAL A 118 -27.15 -8.10 -14.06
C VAL A 118 -27.15 -6.58 -14.00
N ARG A 119 -26.35 -5.93 -14.86
CA ARG A 119 -26.25 -4.45 -14.92
C ARG A 119 -27.55 -3.80 -15.39
N LEU A 120 -28.23 -4.39 -16.38
CA LEU A 120 -29.53 -3.93 -16.85
C LEU A 120 -30.57 -3.95 -15.72
N CYS A 121 -30.72 -5.09 -15.04
CA CYS A 121 -31.64 -5.23 -13.91
C CYS A 121 -31.25 -4.28 -12.77
N GLY A 122 -29.97 -4.19 -12.42
CA GLY A 122 -29.46 -3.27 -11.40
C GLY A 122 -29.85 -1.82 -11.68
N ASN A 123 -29.63 -1.34 -12.90
CA ASN A 123 -30.01 0.01 -13.32
C ASN A 123 -31.53 0.24 -13.29
N LEU A 124 -32.31 -0.69 -13.85
CA LEU A 124 -33.78 -0.58 -13.90
C LEU A 124 -34.40 -0.55 -12.50
N LEU A 125 -33.92 -1.41 -11.59
CA LEU A 125 -34.40 -1.48 -10.21
C LEU A 125 -34.06 -0.21 -9.42
N GLN A 126 -33.00 0.49 -9.81
CA GLN A 126 -32.62 1.80 -9.27
C GLN A 126 -33.33 2.97 -9.96
N GLY A 127 -34.13 2.72 -11.00
CA GLY A 127 -34.81 3.77 -11.78
C GLY A 127 -33.89 4.53 -12.75
N LYS A 128 -32.68 4.02 -13.01
CA LYS A 128 -31.67 4.64 -13.89
C LYS A 128 -31.91 4.23 -15.36
N PHE A 129 -32.99 4.73 -15.95
CA PHE A 129 -33.38 4.33 -17.32
C PHE A 129 -32.35 4.71 -18.40
N SER A 130 -31.65 5.85 -18.26
CA SER A 130 -30.59 6.25 -19.20
C SER A 130 -29.42 5.28 -19.16
N ALA A 131 -28.89 4.99 -17.96
CA ALA A 131 -27.79 4.04 -17.78
C ALA A 131 -28.17 2.61 -18.20
N ALA A 132 -29.42 2.19 -17.95
CA ALA A 132 -29.94 0.91 -18.46
C ALA A 132 -29.92 0.85 -20.00
N TRP A 133 -30.28 1.96 -20.67
CA TRP A 133 -30.23 2.06 -22.12
C TRP A 133 -28.79 2.06 -22.65
N GLU A 134 -27.88 2.81 -22.04
CA GLU A 134 -26.46 2.83 -22.40
C GLU A 134 -25.80 1.45 -22.24
N GLU A 135 -26.12 0.71 -21.17
CA GLU A 135 -25.69 -0.70 -21.02
C GLU A 135 -26.24 -1.61 -22.14
N THR A 136 -27.46 -1.35 -22.59
CA THR A 136 -28.09 -2.10 -23.70
C THR A 136 -27.37 -1.81 -25.02
N GLU A 137 -27.08 -0.54 -25.30
CA GLU A 137 -26.30 -0.12 -26.47
C GLU A 137 -24.90 -0.73 -26.45
N ARG A 138 -24.22 -0.65 -25.30
CA ARG A 138 -22.90 -1.25 -25.08
C ARG A 138 -22.92 -2.75 -25.34
N PHE A 139 -23.89 -3.47 -24.78
CA PHE A 139 -24.06 -4.91 -25.01
C PHE A 139 -24.33 -5.22 -26.49
N ALA A 140 -25.19 -4.46 -27.16
CA ALA A 140 -25.50 -4.67 -28.57
C ALA A 140 -24.26 -4.48 -29.46
N VAL A 141 -23.50 -3.40 -29.23
CA VAL A 141 -22.26 -3.09 -29.96
C VAL A 141 -21.19 -4.16 -29.72
N ASN A 142 -20.94 -4.52 -28.45
CA ASN A 142 -19.92 -5.52 -28.11
C ASN A 142 -20.31 -6.93 -28.58
N THR A 143 -21.60 -7.27 -28.58
CA THR A 143 -22.07 -8.58 -29.06
C THR A 143 -21.99 -8.69 -30.59
N THR A 144 -22.23 -7.60 -31.32
CA THR A 144 -22.21 -7.59 -32.79
C THR A 144 -20.82 -7.28 -33.34
N VAL A 145 -20.38 -6.02 -33.22
CA VAL A 145 -19.09 -5.53 -33.70
C VAL A 145 -17.94 -6.10 -32.89
N GLY A 146 -18.13 -6.23 -31.57
CA GLY A 146 -17.13 -6.79 -30.67
C GLY A 146 -17.05 -8.33 -30.69
N VAL A 147 -17.76 -9.01 -31.60
CA VAL A 147 -17.75 -10.47 -31.77
C VAL A 147 -18.12 -11.19 -30.46
N LEU A 148 -19.39 -11.13 -30.07
CA LEU A 148 -19.92 -11.70 -28.82
C LEU A 148 -19.24 -11.16 -27.54
N GLY A 149 -18.66 -9.97 -27.60
CA GLY A 149 -17.97 -9.31 -26.50
C GLY A 149 -16.50 -9.70 -26.34
N LEU A 150 -15.91 -10.47 -27.27
CA LEU A 150 -14.46 -10.73 -27.26
C LEU A 150 -13.64 -9.43 -27.40
N PHE A 151 -14.23 -8.42 -28.04
CA PHE A 151 -13.70 -7.07 -28.14
C PHE A 151 -14.69 -6.06 -27.56
N ASP A 152 -14.17 -4.90 -27.17
CA ASP A 152 -14.95 -3.82 -26.53
C ASP A 152 -14.91 -2.52 -27.35
N PRO A 153 -15.48 -2.49 -28.57
CA PRO A 153 -15.59 -1.27 -29.36
C PRO A 153 -16.52 -0.22 -28.74
N ALA A 154 -17.44 -0.62 -27.86
CA ALA A 154 -18.37 0.32 -27.21
C ALA A 154 -17.65 1.38 -26.37
N THR A 155 -16.58 1.01 -25.66
CA THR A 155 -15.76 1.98 -24.90
C THR A 155 -15.17 3.06 -25.81
N ASN A 156 -14.73 2.71 -27.02
CA ASN A 156 -14.20 3.67 -27.99
C ASN A 156 -15.27 4.64 -28.54
N LEU A 157 -16.55 4.30 -28.38
CA LEU A 157 -17.69 5.15 -28.72
C LEU A 157 -18.15 6.03 -27.53
N GLY A 158 -17.43 5.99 -26.41
CA GLY A 158 -17.80 6.71 -25.18
C GLY A 158 -18.85 6.00 -24.32
N LEU A 159 -19.23 4.77 -24.66
CA LEU A 159 -20.18 3.97 -23.86
C LEU A 159 -19.42 3.22 -22.77
N HIS A 160 -19.24 3.84 -21.60
CA HIS A 160 -18.57 3.22 -20.46
C HIS A 160 -19.53 2.29 -19.67
N PRO A 161 -19.01 1.23 -19.03
CA PRO A 161 -19.85 0.31 -18.26
C PRO A 161 -20.36 0.94 -16.95
N HIS A 162 -21.64 0.77 -16.66
CA HIS A 162 -22.33 1.07 -15.40
C HIS A 162 -22.38 -0.20 -14.54
N LYS A 163 -21.40 -0.38 -13.65
CA LYS A 163 -21.20 -1.61 -12.83
C LYS A 163 -22.25 -1.79 -11.72
N GLU A 164 -23.53 -1.63 -12.03
CA GLU A 164 -24.64 -1.79 -11.11
C GLU A 164 -24.89 -3.27 -10.76
N ASP A 165 -25.26 -3.50 -9.50
CA ASP A 165 -25.60 -4.83 -8.96
C ASP A 165 -26.88 -4.76 -8.08
N PHE A 166 -27.42 -5.92 -7.71
CA PHE A 166 -28.62 -5.97 -6.87
C PHE A 166 -28.40 -5.43 -5.44
N GLY A 167 -27.17 -5.47 -4.91
CA GLY A 167 -26.83 -4.82 -3.66
C GLY A 167 -26.99 -3.29 -3.72
N GLN A 168 -26.63 -2.67 -4.84
CA GLN A 168 -26.83 -1.23 -5.09
C GLN A 168 -28.32 -0.92 -5.21
N ALA A 169 -29.10 -1.78 -5.88
CA ALA A 169 -30.55 -1.66 -5.94
C ALA A 169 -31.19 -1.70 -4.54
N PHE A 170 -30.78 -2.63 -3.68
CA PHE A 170 -31.27 -2.68 -2.29
C PHE A 170 -30.90 -1.42 -1.49
N ALA A 171 -29.73 -0.84 -1.76
CA ALA A 171 -29.32 0.41 -1.14
C ALA A 171 -30.19 1.59 -1.60
N ALA A 172 -30.50 1.66 -2.90
CA ALA A 172 -31.41 2.65 -3.47
C ALA A 172 -32.84 2.53 -2.89
N TRP A 173 -33.27 1.32 -2.53
CA TRP A 173 -34.56 1.07 -1.87
C TRP A 173 -34.56 1.32 -0.35
N GLY A 174 -33.44 1.77 0.22
CA GLY A 174 -33.35 2.24 1.61
C GLY A 174 -32.38 1.47 2.49
N TRP A 175 -31.84 0.32 2.06
CA TRP A 175 -30.82 -0.41 2.83
C TRP A 175 -29.42 0.18 2.64
N ARG A 176 -29.23 1.44 3.05
CA ARG A 176 -27.98 2.18 2.82
C ARG A 176 -26.83 1.71 3.71
N GLU A 177 -27.11 1.52 5.00
CA GLU A 177 -26.13 1.03 5.99
C GLU A 177 -26.19 -0.50 6.10
N SER A 178 -25.06 -1.18 5.95
CA SER A 178 -24.97 -2.62 6.07
C SER A 178 -23.69 -3.05 6.78
N THR A 179 -23.77 -4.14 7.53
CA THR A 179 -22.62 -4.69 8.26
C THR A 179 -21.60 -5.25 7.29
N TYR A 180 -20.33 -4.90 7.50
CA TYR A 180 -19.22 -5.45 6.74
C TYR A 180 -19.12 -6.98 6.87
N LEU A 181 -18.78 -7.63 5.77
CA LEU A 181 -18.64 -9.08 5.67
C LEU A 181 -17.47 -9.41 4.76
N TYR A 182 -16.65 -10.39 5.10
CA TYR A 182 -15.64 -10.93 4.19
C TYR A 182 -16.08 -12.30 3.70
N VAL A 183 -16.37 -12.42 2.40
CA VAL A 183 -16.83 -13.67 1.79
C VAL A 183 -15.62 -14.45 1.29
N PRO A 184 -15.40 -15.71 1.72
CA PRO A 184 -14.28 -16.52 1.26
C PRO A 184 -14.15 -16.55 -0.26
N LEU A 185 -12.93 -16.34 -0.78
CA LEU A 185 -12.57 -16.27 -2.20
C LEU A 185 -13.23 -15.14 -3.03
N SER A 186 -14.29 -14.52 -2.54
CA SER A 186 -14.94 -13.38 -3.20
C SER A 186 -14.42 -12.04 -2.69
N GLY A 187 -13.92 -12.00 -1.44
CA GLY A 187 -13.28 -10.83 -0.84
C GLY A 187 -14.21 -10.00 0.06
N PRO A 188 -13.86 -8.73 0.29
CA PRO A 188 -14.68 -7.76 1.03
C PRO A 188 -16.11 -7.63 0.45
N SER A 189 -17.10 -7.48 1.34
CA SER A 189 -18.53 -7.41 1.03
C SER A 189 -19.29 -6.71 2.18
N THR A 190 -20.61 -6.56 2.04
CA THR A 190 -21.54 -6.36 3.18
C THR A 190 -22.57 -7.49 3.25
N ILE A 191 -23.37 -7.55 4.32
CA ILE A 191 -24.52 -8.47 4.40
C ILE A 191 -25.51 -8.19 3.26
N ARG A 192 -25.79 -6.92 2.97
CA ARG A 192 -26.67 -6.50 1.87
C ARG A 192 -26.14 -7.01 0.54
N ASP A 193 -24.86 -6.73 0.27
CA ASP A 193 -24.24 -7.08 -1.01
C ASP A 193 -24.13 -8.60 -1.16
N GLY A 194 -23.85 -9.32 -0.07
CA GLY A 194 -23.85 -10.79 -0.03
C GLY A 194 -25.21 -11.41 -0.33
N ILE A 195 -26.31 -10.78 0.11
CA ILE A 195 -27.67 -11.19 -0.28
C ILE A 195 -27.95 -10.79 -1.74
N GLY A 196 -27.46 -9.63 -2.19
CA GLY A 196 -27.51 -9.16 -3.58
C GLY A 196 -26.92 -10.16 -4.58
N LEU A 197 -25.88 -10.90 -4.16
CA LEU A 197 -25.29 -11.95 -4.99
C LEU A 197 -26.29 -13.05 -5.41
N VAL A 198 -27.37 -13.28 -4.65
CA VAL A 198 -28.37 -14.31 -4.99
C VAL A 198 -29.10 -13.96 -6.29
N PRO A 199 -29.83 -12.83 -6.39
CA PRO A 199 -30.42 -12.43 -7.66
C PRO A 199 -29.38 -12.10 -8.74
N ASP A 200 -28.19 -11.58 -8.41
CA ASP A 200 -27.10 -11.42 -9.39
C ASP A 200 -26.77 -12.75 -10.07
N THR A 201 -26.67 -13.83 -9.28
CA THR A 201 -26.38 -15.19 -9.78
C THR A 201 -27.51 -15.71 -10.68
N TYR A 202 -28.78 -15.39 -10.39
CA TYR A 202 -29.88 -15.78 -11.27
C TYR A 202 -29.89 -14.97 -12.57
N ALA A 203 -29.50 -13.70 -12.52
CA ALA A 203 -29.44 -12.81 -13.68
C ALA A 203 -28.20 -13.05 -14.56
N ASP A 204 -27.10 -13.60 -14.03
CA ASP A 204 -25.91 -13.99 -14.80
C ASP A 204 -26.18 -15.26 -15.63
N PRO A 205 -26.24 -15.19 -16.98
CA PRO A 205 -26.47 -16.36 -17.82
C PRO A 205 -25.40 -17.46 -17.67
N LEU A 206 -24.16 -17.10 -17.29
CA LEU A 206 -23.11 -18.10 -17.06
C LEU A 206 -23.43 -18.99 -15.87
N SER A 207 -24.16 -18.48 -14.88
CA SER A 207 -24.51 -19.22 -13.66
C SER A 207 -25.45 -20.39 -13.89
N TRP A 208 -26.14 -20.42 -15.03
CA TRP A 208 -27.01 -21.53 -15.42
C TRP A 208 -26.22 -22.72 -15.97
N HIS A 209 -24.94 -22.52 -16.31
CA HIS A 209 -24.09 -23.52 -16.94
C HIS A 209 -22.84 -23.80 -16.11
N TRP A 210 -22.95 -24.70 -15.13
CA TRP A 210 -21.80 -25.13 -14.34
C TRP A 210 -20.75 -25.87 -15.21
N PRO A 211 -19.44 -25.54 -15.15
CA PRO A 211 -18.75 -24.63 -14.20
C PRO A 211 -18.36 -23.25 -14.77
N ALA A 212 -19.10 -22.69 -15.73
CA ALA A 212 -18.74 -21.46 -16.45
C ALA A 212 -18.43 -20.23 -15.55
N PRO A 213 -19.17 -19.93 -14.46
CA PRO A 213 -18.85 -18.79 -13.60
C PRO A 213 -17.51 -18.94 -12.91
N LEU A 214 -17.17 -20.18 -12.50
CA LEU A 214 -15.89 -20.49 -11.89
C LEU A 214 -14.75 -20.34 -12.90
N ALA A 215 -14.96 -20.78 -14.14
CA ALA A 215 -13.98 -20.60 -15.21
C ALA A 215 -13.71 -19.13 -15.51
N ARG A 216 -14.76 -18.28 -15.58
CA ARG A 216 -14.62 -16.83 -15.75
C ARG A 216 -13.85 -16.20 -14.59
N ARG A 217 -14.29 -16.42 -13.36
CA ARG A 217 -13.61 -15.88 -12.16
C ARG A 217 -12.17 -16.33 -12.08
N PHE A 218 -11.89 -17.60 -12.39
CA PHE A 218 -10.53 -18.13 -12.41
C PHE A 218 -9.68 -17.48 -13.50
N ASN A 219 -10.22 -17.24 -14.70
CA ASN A 219 -9.50 -16.53 -15.77
C ASN A 219 -9.05 -15.14 -15.29
N ASP A 220 -9.97 -14.35 -14.72
CA ASP A 220 -9.67 -13.00 -14.21
C ASP A 220 -8.67 -13.04 -13.04
N LEU A 221 -8.90 -13.93 -12.07
CA LEU A 221 -8.02 -14.11 -10.92
C LEU A 221 -6.63 -14.65 -11.32
N SER A 222 -6.55 -15.43 -12.40
CA SER A 222 -5.26 -15.96 -12.87
C SER A 222 -4.32 -14.85 -13.30
N ASP A 223 -4.83 -13.71 -13.76
CA ASP A 223 -4.00 -12.57 -14.16
C ASP A 223 -3.63 -11.66 -12.97
N THR A 224 -4.45 -11.63 -11.91
CA THR A 224 -4.27 -10.70 -10.77
C THR A 224 -3.76 -11.34 -9.48
N VAL A 225 -3.75 -12.68 -9.36
CA VAL A 225 -3.41 -13.37 -8.10
C VAL A 225 -2.02 -13.01 -7.56
N ASP A 226 -1.02 -12.83 -8.42
CA ASP A 226 0.32 -12.45 -7.96
C ASP A 226 0.35 -11.00 -7.44
N GLU A 227 -0.47 -10.11 -8.00
CA GLU A 227 -0.61 -8.74 -7.51
C GLU A 227 -1.35 -8.68 -6.17
N VAL A 228 -2.45 -9.42 -6.04
CA VAL A 228 -3.21 -9.52 -4.79
C VAL A 228 -2.32 -10.05 -3.66
N LEU A 229 -1.53 -11.10 -3.91
CA LEU A 229 -0.61 -11.66 -2.92
C LEU A 229 0.55 -10.69 -2.61
N ARG A 230 1.07 -9.98 -3.61
CA ARG A 230 2.11 -8.95 -3.41
C ARG A 230 1.62 -7.80 -2.51
N LEU A 231 0.42 -7.30 -2.75
CA LEU A 231 -0.20 -6.28 -1.91
C LEU A 231 -0.43 -6.83 -0.50
N THR A 232 -0.97 -8.04 -0.39
CA THR A 232 -1.16 -8.72 0.91
C THR A 232 0.14 -8.82 1.69
N ASP A 233 1.23 -9.19 1.03
CA ASP A 233 2.55 -9.34 1.64
C ASP A 233 3.21 -8.00 2.01
N SER A 234 2.70 -6.87 1.52
CA SER A 234 3.32 -5.54 1.74
C SER A 234 2.79 -4.80 2.97
N TYR A 235 1.64 -5.21 3.51
CA TYR A 235 1.00 -4.57 4.65
C TYR A 235 1.21 -5.38 5.93
N TYR A 236 1.32 -4.67 7.05
CA TYR A 236 1.35 -5.26 8.39
C TYR A 236 0.07 -6.09 8.65
N ASP A 237 -1.06 -5.56 8.20
CA ASP A 237 -2.36 -6.23 8.20
C ASP A 237 -3.12 -5.83 6.95
N ALA A 238 -3.09 -6.68 5.91
CA ALA A 238 -3.77 -6.40 4.65
C ALA A 238 -5.31 -6.41 4.74
N TYR A 239 -5.88 -6.95 5.81
CA TYR A 239 -7.33 -7.00 5.98
C TYR A 239 -7.94 -5.62 6.24
N GLU A 240 -7.30 -4.81 7.10
CA GLU A 240 -7.79 -3.47 7.46
C GLU A 240 -7.89 -2.48 6.27
N PRO A 241 -6.85 -2.29 5.44
CA PRO A 241 -6.95 -1.41 4.28
C PRO A 241 -7.93 -1.96 3.25
N ALA A 242 -7.99 -3.29 3.04
CA ALA A 242 -8.96 -3.90 2.12
C ALA A 242 -10.42 -3.65 2.56
N ARG A 243 -10.69 -3.80 3.87
CA ARG A 243 -11.99 -3.49 4.48
C ARG A 243 -12.35 -2.02 4.33
N THR A 244 -11.41 -1.13 4.64
CA THR A 244 -11.62 0.32 4.61
C THR A 244 -11.87 0.80 3.18
N LEU A 245 -11.05 0.37 2.23
CA LEU A 245 -11.19 0.71 0.81
C LEU A 245 -12.53 0.19 0.25
N TYR A 246 -12.90 -1.05 0.53
CA TYR A 246 -14.18 -1.60 0.08
C TYR A 246 -15.37 -0.82 0.63
N ALA A 247 -15.36 -0.47 1.92
CA ALA A 247 -16.45 0.28 2.51
C ALA A 247 -16.59 1.69 1.90
N LEU A 248 -15.46 2.34 1.60
CA LEU A 248 -15.46 3.64 0.91
C LEU A 248 -15.98 3.50 -0.52
N GLN A 249 -15.46 2.53 -1.30
CA GLN A 249 -15.93 2.23 -2.65
C GLN A 249 -17.42 1.97 -2.67
N ARG A 250 -17.91 1.17 -1.71
CA ARG A 250 -19.33 0.84 -1.68
C ARG A 250 -20.24 2.02 -1.35
N ARG A 251 -19.76 2.99 -0.56
CA ARG A 251 -20.48 4.24 -0.31
C ARG A 251 -20.55 5.10 -1.58
N VAL A 252 -19.46 5.13 -2.35
CA VAL A 252 -19.35 5.84 -3.64
C VAL A 252 -20.31 5.24 -4.67
N ASP A 253 -20.29 3.92 -4.84
CA ASP A 253 -21.19 3.20 -5.76
C ASP A 253 -22.66 3.49 -5.44
N VAL A 254 -23.07 3.31 -4.18
CA VAL A 254 -24.46 3.51 -3.74
C VAL A 254 -24.93 4.95 -3.91
N ARG A 255 -24.02 5.92 -3.84
CA ARG A 255 -24.34 7.35 -4.00
C ARG A 255 -24.35 7.80 -5.45
N ASN A 256 -23.91 6.97 -6.40
CA ASN A 256 -23.69 7.34 -7.80
C ASN A 256 -22.82 8.59 -7.90
N TYR A 257 -21.70 8.55 -7.20
CA TYR A 257 -20.80 9.68 -7.14
C TYR A 257 -20.33 10.05 -8.55
N GLU A 258 -20.78 11.20 -9.04
CA GLU A 258 -20.28 11.82 -10.26
C GLU A 258 -19.47 13.05 -9.87
N TRP A 259 -18.21 13.07 -10.29
CA TRP A 259 -17.33 14.20 -10.06
C TRP A 259 -17.21 15.05 -11.33
N LYS A 260 -17.32 16.38 -11.18
CA LYS A 260 -17.11 17.34 -12.26
C LYS A 260 -15.67 17.82 -12.25
N ARG A 261 -15.00 17.78 -13.39
CA ARG A 261 -13.59 18.20 -13.51
C ARG A 261 -13.39 19.68 -13.17
N GLU A 262 -12.83 19.93 -11.98
CA GLU A 262 -12.39 21.26 -11.52
C GLU A 262 -10.96 21.57 -12.03
N GLU A 263 -10.59 22.87 -12.04
CA GLU A 263 -9.20 23.27 -12.31
C GLU A 263 -8.28 22.73 -11.21
N SER A 264 -7.23 21.99 -11.61
CA SER A 264 -6.29 21.35 -10.69
C SER A 264 -5.40 22.39 -9.99
N GLY A 265 -5.31 22.29 -8.65
CA GLY A 265 -4.30 22.97 -7.82
C GLY A 265 -3.39 21.95 -7.11
N ALA A 266 -3.32 20.73 -7.63
CA ALA A 266 -2.72 19.60 -6.94
C ALA A 266 -1.24 19.84 -6.66
N THR A 267 -0.78 19.41 -5.48
CA THR A 267 0.65 19.43 -5.20
C THR A 267 1.36 18.42 -6.11
N GLN A 268 2.51 18.79 -6.66
CA GLN A 268 3.26 17.92 -7.57
C GLN A 268 3.67 16.60 -6.91
N THR A 269 3.75 16.56 -5.58
CA THR A 269 3.96 15.33 -4.80
C THR A 269 2.94 14.23 -5.14
N LEU A 270 1.68 14.57 -5.44
CA LEU A 270 0.69 13.54 -5.80
C LEU A 270 1.03 12.79 -7.09
N ASP A 271 1.86 13.36 -7.97
CA ASP A 271 2.35 12.65 -9.17
C ASP A 271 3.15 11.38 -8.83
N THR A 272 3.53 11.17 -7.56
CA THR A 272 4.11 9.90 -7.07
C THR A 272 3.22 8.69 -7.31
N VAL A 273 1.90 8.86 -7.47
CA VAL A 273 0.99 7.75 -7.87
C VAL A 273 1.39 7.14 -9.22
N PHE A 274 2.05 7.91 -10.09
CA PHE A 274 2.57 7.45 -11.37
C PHE A 274 3.94 6.76 -11.26
N LEU A 275 4.60 6.80 -10.09
CA LEU A 275 5.87 6.13 -9.85
C LEU A 275 5.64 4.64 -9.61
N THR A 276 5.45 3.91 -10.70
CA THR A 276 5.26 2.46 -10.71
C THR A 276 6.13 1.78 -11.76
N PHE A 277 6.30 0.47 -11.63
CA PHE A 277 7.00 -0.33 -12.63
C PHE A 277 6.22 -0.34 -13.96
N LYS A 278 6.93 -0.21 -15.07
CA LYS A 278 6.39 -0.14 -16.43
C LYS A 278 6.07 -1.52 -16.99
N SER A 279 6.88 -2.53 -16.66
CA SER A 279 6.67 -3.90 -17.14
C SER A 279 5.82 -4.70 -16.13
N PRO A 280 4.60 -5.15 -16.49
CA PRO A 280 3.76 -5.94 -15.58
C PRO A 280 4.40 -7.25 -15.11
N LYS A 281 5.39 -7.75 -15.86
CA LYS A 281 6.13 -8.98 -15.51
C LYS A 281 7.35 -8.71 -14.62
N PHE A 282 7.76 -7.45 -14.45
CA PHE A 282 8.96 -7.12 -13.69
C PHE A 282 8.92 -7.63 -12.24
N PRO A 283 7.83 -7.45 -11.47
CA PRO A 283 7.76 -7.96 -10.10
C PRO A 283 8.03 -9.47 -10.01
N SER A 284 7.56 -10.24 -11.01
CA SER A 284 7.76 -11.70 -11.08
C SER A 284 9.16 -12.14 -11.47
N ARG A 285 10.03 -11.23 -11.94
CA ARG A 285 11.45 -11.50 -12.18
C ARG A 285 12.28 -11.50 -10.90
N GLY A 286 11.81 -10.79 -9.87
CA GLY A 286 12.45 -10.75 -8.57
C GLY A 286 12.25 -12.07 -7.84
N ARG A 287 13.30 -12.57 -7.21
CA ARG A 287 13.24 -13.70 -6.29
C ARG A 287 13.25 -13.15 -4.86
N THR A 288 12.34 -13.63 -4.01
CA THR A 288 12.44 -13.40 -2.57
C THR A 288 13.43 -14.39 -1.99
N ASP A 289 14.49 -13.88 -1.38
CA ASP A 289 15.45 -14.63 -0.57
C ASP A 289 15.46 -14.08 0.87
N TYR A 290 16.19 -14.74 1.76
CA TYR A 290 16.11 -14.51 3.19
C TYR A 290 17.49 -14.57 3.81
N VAL A 291 17.88 -13.55 4.56
CA VAL A 291 19.14 -13.55 5.31
C VAL A 291 18.88 -13.66 6.81
N GLN A 292 19.60 -14.55 7.48
CA GLN A 292 19.53 -14.63 8.94
C GLN A 292 20.44 -13.57 9.57
N LEU A 293 19.90 -12.79 10.50
CA LEU A 293 20.66 -11.82 11.29
C LEU A 293 20.87 -12.33 12.72
N ASP A 294 22.04 -12.05 13.29
CA ASP A 294 22.37 -12.43 14.65
C ASP A 294 21.43 -11.75 15.65
N GLY A 295 20.87 -12.53 16.59
CA GLY A 295 19.94 -12.01 17.60
C GLY A 295 18.48 -11.89 17.14
N HIS A 296 18.16 -12.24 15.90
CA HIS A 296 16.79 -12.21 15.37
C HIS A 296 16.20 -13.62 15.23
N GLU A 297 14.93 -13.78 15.61
CA GLU A 297 14.24 -15.08 15.54
C GLU A 297 13.95 -15.50 14.09
N TRP A 298 13.66 -14.53 13.22
CA TRP A 298 13.22 -14.78 11.85
C TRP A 298 14.16 -14.10 10.85
N PRO A 299 14.47 -14.74 9.71
CA PRO A 299 15.37 -14.17 8.73
C PRO A 299 14.71 -13.01 7.97
N LEU A 300 15.48 -11.98 7.63
CA LEU A 300 15.03 -10.80 6.90
C LEU A 300 14.76 -11.13 5.43
N PRO A 301 13.53 -10.91 4.92
CA PRO A 301 13.24 -11.06 3.50
C PRO A 301 13.85 -9.91 2.69
N TYR A 302 14.39 -10.23 1.52
CA TYR A 302 14.78 -9.26 0.50
C TYR A 302 14.39 -9.75 -0.89
N THR A 303 14.24 -8.82 -1.85
CA THR A 303 13.95 -9.17 -3.25
C THR A 303 15.20 -8.97 -4.09
N TYR A 304 15.70 -10.03 -4.71
CA TYR A 304 16.86 -9.98 -5.60
C TYR A 304 16.45 -10.09 -7.07
N PHE A 305 16.93 -9.15 -7.89
CA PHE A 305 16.80 -9.11 -9.34
C PHE A 305 18.17 -9.30 -9.97
N ALA A 306 18.44 -10.52 -10.42
CA ALA A 306 19.72 -10.90 -11.01
C ALA A 306 19.95 -10.30 -12.41
N GLN A 307 21.23 -10.17 -12.77
CA GLN A 307 21.68 -10.00 -14.16
C GLN A 307 22.31 -11.30 -14.66
N GLU A 308 22.26 -11.54 -15.97
CA GLU A 308 22.88 -12.71 -16.61
C GLU A 308 24.42 -12.62 -16.68
N HIS A 309 24.96 -11.43 -16.45
CA HIS A 309 26.39 -11.11 -16.51
C HIS A 309 26.81 -10.43 -15.21
N ALA A 310 28.12 -10.45 -14.92
CA ALA A 310 28.64 -9.70 -13.78
C ALA A 310 28.30 -8.20 -13.93
N ALA A 311 27.74 -7.60 -12.89
CA ALA A 311 27.14 -6.27 -12.92
C ALA A 311 27.37 -5.52 -11.59
N PRO A 312 27.23 -4.19 -11.54
CA PRO A 312 27.08 -3.52 -10.25
C PRO A 312 25.81 -4.00 -9.54
N LEU A 313 25.86 -4.02 -8.21
CA LEU A 313 24.73 -4.36 -7.34
C LEU A 313 24.19 -3.11 -6.68
N VAL A 314 22.92 -2.78 -6.93
CA VAL A 314 22.24 -1.63 -6.34
C VAL A 314 21.27 -2.10 -5.26
N TYR A 315 21.47 -1.62 -4.04
CA TYR A 315 20.54 -1.79 -2.94
C TYR A 315 19.53 -0.63 -2.96
N VAL A 316 18.24 -0.94 -3.07
CA VAL A 316 17.14 0.03 -3.11
C VAL A 316 16.42 0.01 -1.76
N VAL A 317 16.38 1.19 -1.12
CA VAL A 317 15.69 1.41 0.16
C VAL A 317 14.56 2.42 -0.04
N PRO A 318 13.30 2.03 0.19
CA PRO A 318 12.16 2.90 -0.03
C PRO A 318 12.02 3.98 1.05
N GLY A 319 11.04 4.86 0.87
CA GLY A 319 10.69 5.91 1.83
C GLY A 319 10.10 5.38 3.14
N PHE A 320 9.59 6.30 3.97
CA PHE A 320 9.01 5.99 5.27
C PHE A 320 7.91 4.93 5.13
N GLY A 321 7.91 3.92 5.99
CA GLY A 321 6.96 2.79 5.95
C GLY A 321 7.03 1.92 4.68
N GLY A 322 7.93 2.22 3.73
CA GLY A 322 7.97 1.56 2.44
C GLY A 322 8.39 0.10 2.50
N HIS A 323 7.70 -0.73 1.73
CA HIS A 323 7.97 -2.16 1.61
C HIS A 323 8.80 -2.48 0.35
N ARG A 324 9.61 -3.55 0.38
CA ARG A 324 10.42 -4.01 -0.77
C ARG A 324 9.61 -4.38 -2.01
N LEU A 325 8.31 -4.69 -1.84
CA LEU A 325 7.39 -5.03 -2.92
C LEU A 325 6.45 -3.87 -3.32
N GLY A 326 6.64 -2.68 -2.75
CA GLY A 326 5.86 -1.49 -3.08
C GLY A 326 6.09 -1.00 -4.52
N ASN A 327 5.11 -0.31 -5.10
CA ASN A 327 5.15 0.13 -6.50
C ASN A 327 6.36 1.03 -6.79
N ALA A 328 6.63 2.04 -5.95
CA ALA A 328 7.77 2.93 -6.09
C ALA A 328 9.11 2.18 -5.99
N THR A 329 9.23 1.24 -5.04
CA THR A 329 10.42 0.40 -4.88
C THR A 329 10.70 -0.42 -6.13
N LEU A 330 9.66 -1.06 -6.67
CA LEU A 330 9.75 -1.88 -7.88
C LEU A 330 9.99 -1.04 -9.15
N ALA A 331 9.48 0.18 -9.20
CA ALA A 331 9.76 1.13 -10.29
C ALA A 331 11.25 1.47 -10.35
N LEU A 332 11.85 1.78 -9.20
CA LEU A 332 13.28 2.08 -9.10
C LEU A 332 14.12 0.83 -9.36
N ALA A 333 13.72 -0.32 -8.84
CA ALA A 333 14.39 -1.58 -9.14
C ALA A 333 14.36 -1.90 -10.64
N GLU A 334 13.24 -1.65 -11.33
CA GLU A 334 13.17 -1.81 -12.79
C GLU A 334 14.07 -0.83 -13.51
N MET A 335 14.11 0.43 -13.06
CA MET A 335 14.98 1.45 -13.64
C MET A 335 16.46 1.04 -13.56
N PHE A 336 16.95 0.61 -12.38
CA PHE A 336 18.34 0.18 -12.22
C PHE A 336 18.63 -1.14 -12.96
N HIS A 337 17.68 -2.07 -12.95
CA HIS A 337 17.82 -3.34 -13.67
C HIS A 337 17.93 -3.14 -15.18
N LYS A 338 17.11 -2.24 -15.76
CA LYS A 338 17.20 -1.85 -17.17
C LYS A 338 18.50 -1.12 -17.51
N ALA A 339 19.10 -0.45 -16.53
CA ALA A 339 20.42 0.18 -16.68
C ALA A 339 21.59 -0.82 -16.54
N GLY A 340 21.34 -2.13 -16.47
CA GLY A 340 22.37 -3.16 -16.43
C GLY A 340 22.87 -3.53 -15.05
N ASN A 341 22.17 -3.12 -13.98
CA ASN A 341 22.56 -3.45 -12.61
C ASN A 341 21.80 -4.69 -12.11
N ALA A 342 22.44 -5.49 -11.27
CA ALA A 342 21.71 -6.36 -10.37
C ALA A 342 21.09 -5.50 -9.25
N VAL A 343 19.93 -5.89 -8.72
CA VAL A 343 19.21 -5.07 -7.73
C VAL A 343 18.77 -5.90 -6.54
N VAL A 344 18.95 -5.35 -5.33
CA VAL A 344 18.35 -5.84 -4.10
C VAL A 344 17.37 -4.78 -3.60
N ALA A 345 16.12 -5.16 -3.36
CA ALA A 345 15.16 -4.31 -2.66
C ALA A 345 14.93 -4.83 -1.24
N VAL A 346 15.01 -3.93 -0.26
CA VAL A 346 14.72 -4.20 1.16
C VAL A 346 13.63 -3.25 1.66
N SER A 347 12.92 -3.66 2.70
CA SER A 347 11.94 -2.79 3.35
C SER A 347 12.64 -1.74 4.22
N ASN A 348 12.04 -0.56 4.35
CA ASN A 348 12.61 0.52 5.16
C ASN A 348 12.70 0.10 6.65
N PRO A 349 13.70 0.55 7.44
CA PRO A 349 13.73 0.35 8.89
C PRO A 349 12.47 0.77 9.66
N THR A 350 11.66 1.68 9.12
CA THR A 350 10.36 2.09 9.67
C THR A 350 9.19 1.20 9.23
N ASN A 351 9.42 0.27 8.30
CA ASN A 351 8.43 -0.70 7.85
C ASN A 351 8.41 -1.93 8.78
N TRP A 352 7.22 -2.49 8.99
CA TRP A 352 7.01 -3.61 9.90
C TRP A 352 7.86 -4.85 9.58
N GLU A 353 8.12 -5.14 8.29
CA GLU A 353 8.92 -6.29 7.81
C GLU A 353 10.37 -6.13 8.29
N PHE A 354 10.94 -4.93 8.21
CA PHE A 354 12.29 -4.70 8.71
C PHE A 354 12.33 -4.73 10.25
N MET A 355 11.40 -4.04 10.91
CA MET A 355 11.34 -3.96 12.37
C MET A 355 11.31 -5.33 13.04
N ARG A 356 10.53 -6.26 12.47
CA ARG A 356 10.39 -7.62 13.00
C ARG A 356 11.65 -8.48 12.80
N HIS A 357 12.40 -8.23 11.73
CA HIS A 357 13.43 -9.15 11.25
C HIS A 357 14.87 -8.63 11.40
N ALA A 358 15.09 -7.34 11.56
CA ALA A 358 16.42 -6.74 11.49
C ALA A 358 16.68 -5.55 12.43
N ALA A 359 15.66 -4.99 13.10
CA ALA A 359 15.86 -3.85 13.99
C ALA A 359 16.36 -4.27 15.38
N SER A 360 17.48 -3.70 15.82
CA SER A 360 18.05 -3.91 17.15
C SER A 360 17.23 -3.27 18.28
N VAL A 361 16.40 -2.29 17.92
CA VAL A 361 15.42 -1.63 18.78
C VAL A 361 14.01 -1.78 18.22
N THR A 362 13.02 -1.72 19.10
CA THR A 362 11.62 -2.01 18.75
C THR A 362 10.80 -0.76 18.45
N VAL A 363 11.37 0.44 18.62
CA VAL A 363 10.71 1.73 18.37
C VAL A 363 11.62 2.54 17.45
N PRO A 364 11.38 2.53 16.12
CA PRO A 364 12.19 3.33 15.18
C PRO A 364 11.92 4.83 15.37
N GLY A 365 12.83 5.68 14.87
CA GLY A 365 12.74 7.13 15.04
C GLY A 365 14.00 7.75 15.64
N TYR A 366 15.08 6.98 15.77
CA TYR A 366 16.41 7.48 16.08
C TYR A 366 17.37 7.00 14.99
N THR A 367 17.52 7.83 13.96
CA THR A 367 18.30 7.54 12.74
C THR A 367 19.70 6.99 12.97
N PRO A 368 20.46 7.41 14.00
CA PRO A 368 21.72 6.76 14.36
C PRO A 368 21.64 5.23 14.43
N VAL A 369 20.63 4.73 15.13
CA VAL A 369 20.39 3.30 15.31
C VAL A 369 19.76 2.69 14.06
N ASP A 370 18.70 3.32 13.53
CA ASP A 370 17.95 2.80 12.38
C ASP A 370 18.86 2.61 11.15
N SER A 371 19.78 3.56 10.90
CA SER A 371 20.74 3.50 9.79
C SER A 371 21.89 2.50 10.03
N LEU A 372 22.23 2.21 11.28
CA LEU A 372 23.22 1.18 11.61
C LEU A 372 22.64 -0.21 11.39
N ASP A 373 21.39 -0.43 11.80
CA ASP A 373 20.67 -1.69 11.59
C ASP A 373 20.47 -1.96 10.10
N LEU A 374 20.07 -0.94 9.33
CA LEU A 374 20.04 -1.03 7.87
C LEU A 374 21.39 -1.44 7.30
N HIS A 375 22.47 -0.81 7.75
CA HIS A 375 23.81 -1.12 7.24
C HIS A 375 24.25 -2.56 7.54
N ARG A 376 23.93 -3.06 8.73
CA ARG A 376 24.18 -4.46 9.13
C ARG A 376 23.36 -5.44 8.28
N ALA A 377 22.08 -5.14 8.06
CA ALA A 377 21.21 -5.93 7.21
C ALA A 377 21.75 -6.04 5.79
N LEU A 378 22.08 -4.91 5.16
CA LEU A 378 22.67 -4.87 3.82
C LEU A 378 24.01 -5.62 3.74
N THR A 379 24.84 -5.51 4.78
CA THR A 379 26.11 -6.26 4.87
C THR A 379 25.88 -7.77 4.91
N ALA A 380 24.88 -8.23 5.67
CA ALA A 380 24.54 -9.64 5.74
C ALA A 380 24.02 -10.16 4.38
N ILE A 381 23.14 -9.40 3.73
CA ILE A 381 22.64 -9.72 2.38
C ILE A 381 23.79 -9.81 1.39
N ASP A 382 24.72 -8.85 1.39
CA ASP A 382 25.88 -8.85 0.48
C ASP A 382 26.74 -10.10 0.65
N ARG A 383 27.04 -10.47 1.90
CA ARG A 383 27.85 -11.67 2.21
C ARG A 383 27.17 -12.95 1.75
N GLU A 384 25.86 -13.06 1.93
CA GLU A 384 25.09 -14.22 1.46
C GLU A 384 25.05 -14.26 -0.07
N LEU A 385 24.77 -13.14 -0.73
CA LEU A 385 24.74 -13.06 -2.20
C LEU A 385 26.10 -13.35 -2.83
N GLU A 386 27.21 -12.87 -2.25
CA GLU A 386 28.55 -13.16 -2.76
C GLU A 386 28.91 -14.65 -2.58
N GLN A 387 28.41 -15.31 -1.53
CA GLN A 387 28.55 -16.76 -1.38
C GLN A 387 27.73 -17.54 -2.41
N LEU A 388 26.50 -17.09 -2.71
CA LEU A 388 25.61 -17.74 -3.67
C LEU A 388 26.01 -17.46 -5.13
N HIS A 389 26.60 -16.30 -5.40
CA HIS A 389 26.97 -15.81 -6.72
C HIS A 389 28.40 -15.23 -6.75
N PRO A 390 29.45 -16.04 -6.51
CA PRO A 390 30.83 -15.54 -6.42
C PRO A 390 31.27 -14.80 -7.68
N GLY A 391 31.76 -13.58 -7.52
CA GLY A 391 32.26 -12.75 -8.62
C GLY A 391 31.18 -12.16 -9.53
N ALA A 392 29.90 -12.24 -9.16
CA ALA A 392 28.81 -11.64 -9.94
C ALA A 392 28.73 -10.12 -9.78
N PHE A 393 29.27 -9.55 -8.69
CA PHE A 393 29.06 -8.14 -8.35
C PHE A 393 30.35 -7.32 -8.47
N ARG A 394 30.35 -6.35 -9.39
CA ARG A 394 31.53 -5.52 -9.73
C ARG A 394 31.70 -4.29 -8.82
N ALA A 395 30.61 -3.79 -8.24
CA ALA A 395 30.54 -2.64 -7.34
C ALA A 395 29.24 -2.72 -6.52
N ARG A 396 29.17 -2.02 -5.40
CA ARG A 396 28.01 -1.91 -4.51
C ARG A 396 27.54 -0.46 -4.41
N GLN A 397 26.26 -0.25 -4.65
CA GLN A 397 25.65 1.07 -4.62
C GLN A 397 24.44 1.05 -3.69
N LEU A 398 24.24 2.11 -2.93
CA LEU A 398 23.06 2.27 -2.07
C LEU A 398 22.20 3.41 -2.62
N ALA A 399 21.01 3.07 -3.11
CA ALA A 399 20.02 4.03 -3.57
C ALA A 399 18.86 4.10 -2.59
N GLY A 400 18.64 5.28 -2.02
CA GLY A 400 17.52 5.55 -1.12
C GLY A 400 16.59 6.62 -1.68
N VAL A 401 15.31 6.54 -1.33
CA VAL A 401 14.33 7.61 -1.60
C VAL A 401 13.68 8.08 -0.31
N SER A 402 13.41 9.39 -0.17
CA SER A 402 12.78 9.97 1.02
C SER A 402 13.49 9.51 2.30
N MET A 403 12.80 8.87 3.26
CA MET A 403 13.43 8.31 4.46
C MET A 403 14.57 7.31 4.17
N GLY A 404 14.48 6.52 3.09
CA GLY A 404 15.58 5.65 2.66
C GLY A 404 16.79 6.44 2.17
N ALA A 405 16.57 7.59 1.51
CA ALA A 405 17.64 8.50 1.10
C ALA A 405 18.32 9.10 2.32
N PHE A 406 17.53 9.52 3.30
CA PHE A 406 18.01 10.03 4.58
C PHE A 406 18.87 9.01 5.33
N GLN A 407 18.39 7.77 5.46
CA GLN A 407 19.16 6.68 6.08
C GLN A 407 20.44 6.35 5.30
N ALA A 408 20.41 6.37 3.96
CA ALA A 408 21.60 6.20 3.13
C ALA A 408 22.65 7.29 3.38
N LEU A 409 22.22 8.55 3.55
CA LEU A 409 23.11 9.65 3.92
C LEU A 409 23.67 9.48 5.33
N HIS A 410 22.89 8.99 6.30
CA HIS A 410 23.40 8.64 7.62
C HIS A 410 24.45 7.53 7.57
N ILE A 411 24.27 6.51 6.72
CA ILE A 411 25.30 5.51 6.50
C ILE A 411 26.57 6.18 5.96
N ALA A 412 26.45 6.97 4.89
CA ALA A 412 27.57 7.63 4.23
C ALA A 412 28.33 8.61 5.13
N GLY A 413 27.62 9.42 5.92
CA GLY A 413 28.19 10.42 6.81
C GLY A 413 28.83 9.85 8.07
N ARG A 414 28.60 8.56 8.35
CA ARG A 414 29.06 7.89 9.58
C ARG A 414 29.99 6.71 9.33
N GLU A 415 30.39 6.50 8.09
CA GLU A 415 31.22 5.38 7.66
C GLU A 415 32.53 5.18 8.45
N ALA A 416 33.04 6.23 9.10
CA ALA A 416 34.25 6.20 9.93
C ALA A 416 34.01 5.77 11.39
N GLU A 417 32.75 5.63 11.83
CA GLU A 417 32.41 5.24 13.20
C GLU A 417 32.88 3.80 13.49
N PRO A 418 33.40 3.52 14.70
CA PRO A 418 33.93 2.19 15.06
C PRO A 418 32.92 1.06 14.90
N GLU A 419 31.65 1.31 15.21
CA GLU A 419 30.55 0.34 15.08
C GLU A 419 30.24 -0.07 13.64
N ARG A 420 30.75 0.68 12.65
CA ARG A 420 30.64 0.39 11.21
C ARG A 420 31.90 -0.27 10.65
N ALA A 421 32.90 -0.55 11.49
CA ALA A 421 34.09 -1.28 11.07
C ALA A 421 33.73 -2.68 10.56
N GLY A 422 34.20 -3.03 9.36
CA GLY A 422 33.94 -4.33 8.73
C GLY A 422 32.54 -4.51 8.13
N LEU A 423 31.71 -3.46 8.17
CA LEU A 423 30.47 -3.41 7.39
C LEU A 423 30.76 -3.11 5.92
N LEU A 424 29.76 -3.36 5.08
CA LEU A 424 29.82 -3.16 3.64
C LEU A 424 30.28 -1.73 3.30
N ARG A 425 31.06 -1.58 2.22
CA ARG A 425 31.40 -0.28 1.67
C ARG A 425 30.67 -0.13 0.35
N PHE A 426 30.10 1.05 0.12
CA PHE A 426 29.41 1.38 -1.12
C PHE A 426 30.28 2.33 -1.92
N GLU A 427 30.42 2.08 -3.20
CA GLU A 427 31.11 2.92 -4.18
C GLU A 427 30.26 4.16 -4.52
N LEU A 428 28.94 4.08 -4.35
CA LEU A 428 28.01 5.19 -4.56
C LEU A 428 26.84 5.16 -3.58
N PHE A 429 26.51 6.32 -3.02
CA PHE A 429 25.27 6.59 -2.30
C PHE A 429 24.41 7.55 -3.13
N LEU A 430 23.27 7.07 -3.63
CA LEU A 430 22.29 7.89 -4.34
C LEU A 430 21.13 8.22 -3.40
N ALA A 431 20.95 9.50 -3.09
CA ALA A 431 19.88 10.00 -2.24
C ALA A 431 18.87 10.82 -3.06
N LEU A 432 17.61 10.38 -3.12
CA LEU A 432 16.53 11.06 -3.84
C LEU A 432 15.51 11.66 -2.86
N ASP A 433 15.34 12.99 -2.89
CA ASP A 433 14.49 13.80 -2.00
C ASP A 433 14.61 13.42 -0.50
N PRO A 434 15.82 13.37 0.09
CA PRO A 434 15.94 13.15 1.53
C PRO A 434 15.39 14.37 2.30
N PRO A 435 14.64 14.18 3.41
CA PRO A 435 14.48 15.25 4.40
C PRO A 435 15.84 15.66 4.96
N VAL A 436 15.94 16.89 5.48
CA VAL A 436 17.13 17.35 6.21
C VAL A 436 16.89 17.33 7.72
N SER A 437 15.67 17.66 8.15
CA SER A 437 15.25 17.67 9.54
C SER A 437 14.04 16.77 9.78
N LEU A 438 14.16 15.82 10.72
CA LEU A 438 13.06 14.93 11.05
C LEU A 438 11.93 15.65 11.79
N GLU A 439 12.27 16.64 12.62
CA GLU A 439 11.28 17.45 13.33
C GLU A 439 10.41 18.22 12.33
N HIS A 440 11.05 18.92 11.37
CA HIS A 440 10.33 19.63 10.32
C HIS A 440 9.48 18.68 9.50
N ALA A 441 10.02 17.53 9.08
CA ALA A 441 9.26 16.54 8.33
C ALA A 441 8.00 16.07 9.09
N ALA A 442 8.12 15.72 10.38
CA ALA A 442 7.00 15.34 11.23
C ALA A 442 5.95 16.45 11.34
N LEU A 443 6.38 17.70 11.58
CA LEU A 443 5.51 18.88 11.64
C LEU A 443 4.71 19.09 10.35
N GLN A 444 5.35 18.95 9.20
CA GLN A 444 4.67 19.16 7.91
C GLN A 444 3.64 18.05 7.65
N LEU A 445 3.96 16.80 7.98
CA LEU A 445 3.06 15.66 7.80
C LEU A 445 1.83 15.75 8.73
N ASP A 446 2.04 16.12 10.00
CA ASP A 446 0.94 16.37 10.95
C ASP A 446 0.06 17.54 10.48
N ARG A 447 0.65 18.62 9.97
CA ARG A 447 -0.10 19.74 9.38
C ARG A 447 -0.95 19.29 8.19
N PHE A 448 -0.36 18.52 7.28
CA PHE A 448 -1.02 18.00 6.09
C PHE A 448 -2.20 17.07 6.44
N TYR A 449 -2.01 16.16 7.38
CA TYR A 449 -3.09 15.28 7.86
C TYR A 449 -4.25 16.08 8.48
N ASN A 450 -3.94 17.20 9.16
CA ASN A 450 -4.92 18.05 9.82
C ASN A 450 -5.54 19.14 8.93
N THR A 451 -5.20 19.21 7.65
CA THR A 451 -5.80 20.16 6.70
C THR A 451 -7.34 20.20 6.74
N PRO A 452 -8.09 19.09 6.90
CA PRO A 452 -9.56 19.15 7.01
C PRO A 452 -10.09 19.95 8.20
N LEU A 453 -9.30 20.16 9.25
CA LEU A 453 -9.72 20.99 10.39
C LEU A 453 -9.95 22.45 10.00
N ALA A 454 -9.27 22.93 8.94
CA ALA A 454 -9.47 24.26 8.39
C ALA A 454 -10.81 24.43 7.65
N PHE A 455 -11.49 23.33 7.29
CA PHE A 455 -12.80 23.40 6.64
C PHE A 455 -13.90 23.77 7.64
N PRO A 456 -14.98 24.46 7.20
CA PRO A 456 -16.15 24.70 8.04
C PRO A 456 -16.68 23.39 8.62
N ALA A 457 -16.91 23.34 9.94
CA ALA A 457 -17.26 22.10 10.64
C ALA A 457 -18.52 21.42 10.07
N ALA A 458 -19.49 22.20 9.57
CA ALA A 458 -20.73 21.70 8.97
C ALA A 458 -20.52 21.02 7.59
N GLU A 459 -19.43 21.31 6.89
CA GLU A 459 -19.15 20.79 5.54
C GLU A 459 -17.99 19.79 5.52
N ARG A 460 -17.19 19.74 6.59
CA ARG A 460 -15.94 18.97 6.68
C ARG A 460 -16.12 17.50 6.30
N GLU A 461 -17.13 16.83 6.87
CA GLU A 461 -17.39 15.41 6.59
C GLU A 461 -17.76 15.20 5.11
N ALA A 462 -18.67 16.01 4.58
CA ALA A 462 -19.10 15.92 3.19
C ALA A 462 -17.94 16.18 2.21
N ARG A 463 -17.05 17.13 2.51
CA ARG A 463 -15.86 17.43 1.68
C ARG A 463 -14.84 16.30 1.69
N VAL A 464 -14.59 15.69 2.85
CA VAL A 464 -13.67 14.55 2.94
C VAL A 464 -14.27 13.31 2.26
N GLU A 465 -15.58 13.10 2.37
CA GLU A 465 -16.26 12.03 1.65
C GLU A 465 -16.24 12.23 0.13
N ASP A 466 -16.46 13.47 -0.34
CA ASP A 466 -16.31 13.86 -1.75
C ASP A 466 -14.88 13.59 -2.25
N LEU A 467 -13.86 13.97 -1.48
CA LEU A 467 -12.46 13.69 -1.78
C LEU A 467 -12.18 12.19 -1.94
N PHE A 468 -12.66 11.34 -1.03
CA PHE A 468 -12.51 9.89 -1.18
C PHE A 468 -13.27 9.36 -2.40
N GLY A 469 -14.42 9.96 -2.73
CA GLY A 469 -15.12 9.73 -3.99
C GLY A 469 -14.25 10.00 -5.21
N LYS A 470 -13.57 11.15 -5.26
CA LYS A 470 -12.62 11.51 -6.34
C LYS A 470 -11.50 10.47 -6.45
N VAL A 471 -10.86 10.10 -5.33
CA VAL A 471 -9.77 9.12 -5.30
C VAL A 471 -10.21 7.78 -5.88
N LEU A 472 -11.37 7.28 -5.44
CA LEU A 472 -11.91 6.00 -5.90
C LEU A 472 -12.28 6.03 -7.38
N TYR A 473 -12.96 7.09 -7.82
CA TYR A 473 -13.30 7.28 -9.23
C TYR A 473 -12.06 7.25 -10.13
N LEU A 474 -11.00 7.96 -9.73
CA LEU A 474 -9.74 7.99 -10.47
C LEU A 474 -9.01 6.65 -10.47
N SER A 475 -9.16 5.85 -9.40
CA SER A 475 -8.58 4.50 -9.36
C SER A 475 -9.23 3.52 -10.33
N GLU A 476 -10.47 3.78 -10.76
CA GLU A 476 -11.18 2.98 -11.77
C GLU A 476 -10.95 3.44 -13.20
N GLY A 477 -10.45 4.67 -13.40
CA GLY A 477 -10.17 5.25 -14.71
C GLY A 477 -8.74 5.01 -15.20
N GLU A 478 -8.50 5.20 -16.51
CA GLU A 478 -7.15 5.25 -17.07
C GLU A 478 -6.55 6.65 -16.84
N LEU A 479 -5.82 6.83 -15.74
CA LEU A 479 -4.93 7.98 -15.59
C LEU A 479 -3.59 7.67 -16.27
N LEU A 480 -3.22 8.50 -17.25
CA LEU A 480 -1.91 8.41 -17.88
C LEU A 480 -0.88 9.19 -17.05
N PRO A 481 0.38 8.72 -16.98
CA PRO A 481 1.45 9.46 -16.31
C PRO A 481 1.56 10.89 -16.83
N GLY A 482 1.44 11.86 -15.91
CA GLY A 482 1.49 13.29 -16.20
C GLY A 482 0.13 13.96 -16.47
N ASP A 483 -0.97 13.20 -16.44
CA ASP A 483 -2.31 13.80 -16.44
C ASP A 483 -2.51 14.69 -15.21
N PRO A 484 -3.12 15.88 -15.34
CA PRO A 484 -3.36 16.75 -14.20
C PRO A 484 -4.35 16.07 -13.25
N LEU A 485 -3.88 15.80 -12.05
CA LEU A 485 -4.67 15.20 -10.99
C LEU A 485 -5.68 16.23 -10.46
N PRO A 486 -6.96 15.88 -10.34
CA PRO A 486 -7.99 16.86 -10.08
C PRO A 486 -8.24 17.08 -8.59
N PHE A 487 -7.19 17.45 -7.88
CA PHE A 487 -7.26 17.76 -6.47
C PHE A 487 -6.93 19.23 -6.27
N THR A 488 -7.57 19.85 -5.28
CA THR A 488 -7.07 21.12 -4.77
C THR A 488 -5.75 20.89 -4.03
N ARG A 489 -5.07 21.98 -3.69
CA ARG A 489 -3.88 21.90 -2.85
C ARG A 489 -4.19 21.27 -1.50
N GLU A 490 -5.25 21.72 -0.82
CA GLU A 490 -5.65 21.24 0.50
C GLU A 490 -6.02 19.75 0.48
N GLU A 491 -6.74 19.31 -0.56
CA GLU A 491 -7.06 17.90 -0.78
C GLU A 491 -5.79 17.07 -0.97
N SER A 492 -4.83 17.59 -1.75
CA SER A 492 -3.55 16.91 -1.97
C SER A 492 -2.73 16.80 -0.69
N GLU A 493 -2.63 17.88 0.07
CA GLU A 493 -1.95 17.90 1.36
C GLU A 493 -2.57 16.88 2.31
N PHE A 494 -3.90 16.81 2.42
CA PHE A 494 -4.58 15.80 3.23
C PHE A 494 -4.29 14.37 2.77
N LEU A 495 -4.38 14.08 1.46
CA LEU A 495 -4.10 12.74 0.94
C LEU A 495 -2.65 12.29 1.21
N ILE A 496 -1.69 13.21 1.10
CA ILE A 496 -0.28 12.95 1.44
C ILE A 496 -0.16 12.67 2.93
N GLY A 497 -0.69 13.54 3.80
CA GLY A 497 -0.67 13.35 5.25
C GLY A 497 -1.31 12.02 5.66
N LEU A 498 -2.44 11.66 5.04
CA LEU A 498 -3.14 10.39 5.26
C LEU A 498 -2.31 9.17 4.85
N ALA A 499 -1.62 9.20 3.71
CA ALA A 499 -0.77 8.08 3.30
C ALA A 499 0.35 7.82 4.32
N PHE A 500 1.06 8.87 4.74
CA PHE A 500 2.09 8.78 5.78
C PHE A 500 1.51 8.36 7.14
N ARG A 501 0.29 8.80 7.47
CA ARG A 501 -0.43 8.41 8.70
C ARG A 501 -0.67 6.91 8.76
N ILE A 502 -1.09 6.30 7.65
CA ILE A 502 -1.33 4.86 7.53
C ILE A 502 -0.03 4.07 7.72
N ASP A 503 1.08 4.55 7.14
CA ASP A 503 2.39 3.94 7.33
C ASP A 503 2.88 4.03 8.78
N MET A 504 2.71 5.19 9.42
CA MET A 504 3.08 5.41 10.82
C MET A 504 2.23 4.54 11.76
N GLN A 505 0.95 4.35 11.46
CA GLN A 505 0.06 3.48 12.22
C GLN A 505 0.55 2.03 12.22
N GLN A 506 1.00 1.51 11.07
CA GLN A 506 1.55 0.16 10.96
C GLN A 506 2.87 0.02 11.73
N MET A 507 3.76 1.01 11.60
CA MET A 507 5.01 1.10 12.36
C MET A 507 4.73 1.10 13.87
N LEU A 508 3.78 1.91 14.33
CA LEU A 508 3.39 2.02 15.73
C LEU A 508 2.83 0.69 16.27
N LEU A 509 1.93 0.05 15.54
CA LEU A 509 1.37 -1.25 15.95
C LEU A 509 2.45 -2.33 16.01
N GLN A 510 3.31 -2.44 15.00
CA GLN A 510 4.44 -3.38 15.02
C GLN A 510 5.38 -3.12 16.20
N SER A 511 5.65 -1.85 16.50
CA SER A 511 6.47 -1.46 17.65
C SER A 511 5.88 -1.98 18.96
N GLN A 512 4.57 -1.79 19.17
CA GLN A 512 3.90 -2.21 20.40
C GLN A 512 3.64 -3.72 20.46
N ASP A 513 3.66 -4.43 19.34
CA ASP A 513 3.64 -5.89 19.30
C ASP A 513 5.00 -6.50 19.67
N LEU A 514 6.11 -5.83 19.31
CA LEU A 514 7.46 -6.23 19.73
C LEU A 514 7.74 -5.85 21.19
N HIS A 515 7.31 -4.67 21.62
CA HIS A 515 7.51 -4.16 22.96
C HIS A 515 6.37 -3.23 23.38
N ASP A 516 5.38 -3.80 24.06
CA ASP A 516 4.26 -3.01 24.58
C ASP A 516 4.74 -2.05 25.69
N MET A 517 4.69 -0.76 25.39
CA MET A 517 5.07 0.29 26.34
C MET A 517 3.90 0.70 27.27
N GLY A 518 2.72 0.10 27.10
CA GLY A 518 1.49 0.43 27.82
C GLY A 518 0.94 1.81 27.44
N VAL A 519 1.36 2.36 26.30
CA VAL A 519 0.87 3.64 25.79
C VAL A 519 -0.48 3.46 25.12
N LEU A 520 -0.56 2.52 24.16
CA LEU A 520 -1.83 2.03 23.62
C LEU A 520 -2.56 1.20 24.69
N LYS A 521 -3.85 1.46 24.89
CA LYS A 521 -4.71 0.81 25.90
C LYS A 521 -5.56 -0.30 25.31
N THR A 522 -5.92 -0.18 24.04
CA THR A 522 -6.77 -1.13 23.36
C THR A 522 -6.03 -2.47 23.19
N LYS A 523 -6.66 -3.55 23.65
CA LYS A 523 -6.11 -4.90 23.51
C LYS A 523 -5.98 -5.28 22.04
N ARG A 524 -4.81 -5.81 21.68
CA ARG A 524 -4.47 -6.28 20.33
C ARG A 524 -4.63 -7.80 20.25
N SER A 525 -5.27 -8.30 19.20
CA SER A 525 -5.33 -9.73 18.90
C SER A 525 -5.41 -9.97 17.39
N ARG A 526 -4.84 -11.07 16.87
CA ARG A 526 -4.89 -11.35 15.44
C ARG A 526 -6.29 -11.53 14.84
N LEU A 527 -7.27 -11.85 15.68
CA LEU A 527 -8.69 -11.98 15.27
C LEU A 527 -9.49 -10.69 15.48
N ARG A 528 -8.88 -9.66 16.08
CA ARG A 528 -9.52 -8.39 16.39
C ARG A 528 -8.46 -7.30 16.58
N MET A 529 -8.26 -6.51 15.53
CA MET A 529 -7.29 -5.43 15.42
C MET A 529 -7.93 -4.08 15.10
N ALA A 530 -9.13 -4.02 14.50
CA ALA A 530 -9.77 -2.76 14.10
C ALA A 530 -9.82 -1.69 15.23
N PRO A 531 -10.13 -2.05 16.50
CA PRO A 531 -10.06 -1.08 17.61
C PRO A 531 -8.65 -0.57 17.89
N ALA A 532 -7.62 -1.42 17.73
CA ALA A 532 -6.23 -1.02 17.94
C ALA A 532 -5.70 -0.14 16.80
N PHE A 533 -6.09 -0.43 15.55
CA PHE A 533 -5.88 0.50 14.44
C PHE A 533 -6.55 1.85 14.73
N ALA A 534 -7.79 1.82 15.18
CA ALA A 534 -8.53 3.03 15.53
C ALA A 534 -7.83 3.85 16.61
N GLU A 535 -7.31 3.24 17.68
CA GLU A 535 -6.49 3.95 18.67
C GLU A 535 -5.18 4.47 18.07
N ALA A 536 -4.44 3.65 17.32
CA ALA A 536 -3.17 4.03 16.72
C ALA A 536 -3.30 5.20 15.73
N SER A 537 -4.46 5.35 15.06
CA SER A 537 -4.72 6.46 14.14
C SER A 537 -4.84 7.84 14.83
N GLU A 538 -4.99 7.86 16.15
CA GLU A 538 -5.16 9.10 16.92
C GLU A 538 -3.82 9.78 17.24
N TYR A 539 -2.69 9.09 17.11
CA TYR A 539 -1.37 9.61 17.50
C TYR A 539 -0.64 10.28 16.35
N SER A 540 -0.44 11.62 16.37
CA SER A 540 0.42 12.44 15.49
C SER A 540 1.85 11.88 15.35
N PHE A 541 2.60 12.26 14.32
CA PHE A 541 4.03 11.91 14.23
C PHE A 541 4.81 12.46 15.43
N LEU A 542 4.48 13.67 15.86
CA LEU A 542 5.08 14.27 17.07
C LEU A 542 4.63 13.53 18.33
N GLU A 543 3.37 13.15 18.45
CA GLU A 543 2.89 12.32 19.56
C GLU A 543 3.53 10.92 19.56
N TYR A 544 3.84 10.35 18.39
CA TYR A 544 4.63 9.13 18.28
C TYR A 544 6.04 9.35 18.86
N LEU A 545 6.73 10.42 18.44
CA LEU A 545 8.08 10.72 18.89
C LEU A 545 8.13 11.00 20.41
N TYR A 546 7.22 11.81 20.94
CA TYR A 546 7.17 12.15 22.37
C TYR A 546 6.56 11.05 23.24
N GLY A 547 5.60 10.30 22.72
CA GLY A 547 4.86 9.28 23.47
C GLY A 547 5.52 7.91 23.48
N PHE A 548 6.31 7.61 22.44
CA PHE A 548 6.90 6.29 22.21
C PHE A 548 8.42 6.37 22.07
N ALA A 549 8.95 7.10 21.08
CA ALA A 549 10.39 7.09 20.80
C ALA A 549 11.22 7.66 21.95
N LEU A 550 10.97 8.91 22.36
CA LEU A 550 11.73 9.59 23.40
C LEU A 550 11.72 8.80 24.74
N PRO A 551 10.56 8.35 25.28
CA PRO A 551 10.55 7.53 26.48
C PRO A 551 11.26 6.19 26.32
N TYR A 552 11.22 5.58 25.13
CA TYR A 552 11.87 4.31 24.86
C TYR A 552 13.40 4.43 24.94
N TYR A 553 13.97 5.39 24.20
CA TYR A 553 15.41 5.62 24.15
C TYR A 553 15.95 6.13 25.49
N ALA A 554 15.25 7.09 26.13
CA ALA A 554 15.66 7.62 27.42
C ALA A 554 15.70 6.56 28.54
N LYS A 555 14.69 5.69 28.62
CA LYS A 555 14.67 4.61 29.62
C LYS A 555 15.76 3.55 29.41
N ARG A 556 16.24 3.40 28.17
CA ARG A 556 17.33 2.47 27.81
C ARG A 556 18.70 3.14 27.87
N GLY A 557 18.78 4.43 28.18
CA GLY A 557 20.05 5.18 28.22
C GLY A 557 20.70 5.34 26.84
N ILE A 558 19.91 5.30 25.77
CA ILE A 558 20.40 5.43 24.40
C ILE A 558 20.30 6.90 23.99
N GLY A 559 21.43 7.62 24.06
CA GLY A 559 21.60 8.95 23.48
C GLY A 559 20.90 10.11 24.22
N VAL A 560 19.70 9.92 24.75
CA VAL A 560 18.80 11.01 25.15
C VAL A 560 18.21 10.86 26.57
N THR A 561 17.67 11.95 27.12
CA THR A 561 16.97 12.00 28.42
C THR A 561 15.47 12.19 28.24
N LEU A 562 14.66 11.89 29.27
CA LEU A 562 13.21 12.06 29.24
C LEU A 562 12.80 13.48 29.67
N ASP A 563 13.22 14.48 28.90
CA ASP A 563 12.92 15.89 29.10
C ASP A 563 12.98 16.65 27.75
N GLU A 564 12.67 17.95 27.74
CA GLU A 564 12.71 18.78 26.51
C GLU A 564 14.13 18.97 25.94
N ALA A 565 15.18 18.83 26.76
CA ALA A 565 16.55 18.85 26.25
C ALA A 565 16.89 17.53 25.55
N GLY A 566 16.43 16.40 26.09
CA GLY A 566 16.54 15.09 25.47
C GLY A 566 15.75 14.98 24.17
N ALA A 567 14.56 15.59 24.09
CA ALA A 567 13.78 15.69 22.86
C ALA A 567 14.54 16.47 21.76
N ARG A 568 15.05 17.65 22.10
CA ARG A 568 15.88 18.45 21.18
C ARG A 568 17.12 17.69 20.72
N LYS A 569 17.81 17.04 21.65
CA LYS A 569 18.97 16.20 21.35
C LYS A 569 18.63 15.05 20.39
N LEU A 570 17.47 14.41 20.57
CA LEU A 570 17.00 13.35 19.67
C LEU A 570 16.92 13.88 18.22
N PHE A 571 16.29 15.04 18.02
CA PHE A 571 16.18 15.65 16.70
C PHE A 571 17.55 16.09 16.16
N GLU A 572 18.35 16.78 16.97
CA GLU A 572 19.69 17.23 16.59
C GLU A 572 20.58 16.09 16.10
N GLU A 573 20.61 14.95 16.81
CA GLU A 573 21.43 13.79 16.44
C GLU A 573 20.86 13.01 15.24
N CYS A 574 19.57 13.18 14.94
CA CYS A 574 18.93 12.60 13.77
C CYS A 574 19.09 13.45 12.52
N ASP A 575 19.22 14.76 12.62
CA ASP A 575 19.28 15.65 11.46
C ASP A 575 20.56 15.45 10.61
N LEU A 576 20.48 15.75 9.31
CA LEU A 576 21.67 15.69 8.44
C LEU A 576 22.78 16.66 8.88
N HIS A 577 22.41 17.71 9.64
CA HIS A 577 23.35 18.64 10.25
C HIS A 577 24.36 17.93 11.15
N ALA A 578 23.94 16.91 11.90
CA ALA A 578 24.83 16.15 12.78
C ALA A 578 25.87 15.29 12.05
N ILE A 579 25.68 15.05 10.75
CA ILE A 579 26.59 14.25 9.92
C ILE A 579 27.24 15.07 8.79
N ALA A 580 27.09 16.39 8.81
CA ALA A 580 27.54 17.27 7.73
C ALA A 580 29.04 17.12 7.44
N ASP A 581 29.87 16.98 8.48
CA ASP A 581 31.32 16.81 8.31
C ASP A 581 31.68 15.49 7.59
N GLY A 582 31.00 14.40 7.95
CA GLY A 582 31.17 13.13 7.27
C GLY A 582 30.70 13.16 5.82
N LEU A 583 29.60 13.87 5.54
CA LEU A 583 29.09 14.06 4.18
C LEU A 583 29.99 14.94 3.31
N ARG A 584 30.61 15.98 3.89
CA ARG A 584 31.60 16.84 3.20
C ARG A 584 32.79 16.01 2.72
N GLY A 585 33.30 15.13 3.59
CA GLY A 585 34.46 14.28 3.30
C GLY A 585 34.17 13.07 2.40
N ASN A 586 32.89 12.75 2.12
CA ASN A 586 32.53 11.57 1.35
C ASN A 586 32.15 11.90 -0.09
N GLU A 587 33.10 11.77 -1.02
CA GLU A 587 32.90 12.05 -2.45
C GLU A 587 31.93 11.10 -3.15
N ARG A 588 31.60 9.97 -2.53
CA ARG A 588 30.73 8.91 -3.08
C ARG A 588 29.23 9.20 -2.90
N VAL A 589 28.85 10.33 -2.33
CA VAL A 589 27.44 10.72 -2.15
C VAL A 589 26.98 11.57 -3.34
N LEU A 590 25.86 11.19 -3.95
CA LEU A 590 25.14 11.94 -4.97
C LEU A 590 23.69 12.17 -4.51
N LEU A 591 23.27 13.42 -4.46
CA LEU A 591 21.95 13.82 -3.98
C LEU A 591 21.16 14.50 -5.09
N PHE A 592 19.87 14.17 -5.17
CA PHE A 592 18.87 14.89 -5.94
C PHE A 592 17.75 15.33 -5.03
N ALA A 593 17.35 16.60 -5.13
CA ALA A 593 16.22 17.14 -4.39
C ALA A 593 15.37 18.09 -5.26
N ASN A 594 14.09 18.21 -4.93
CA ASN A 594 13.21 19.22 -5.50
C ASN A 594 13.20 20.49 -4.64
N LEU A 595 13.37 21.67 -5.25
CA LEU A 595 13.39 22.94 -4.51
C LEU A 595 12.05 23.30 -3.84
N ASN A 596 10.96 22.72 -4.31
CA ASN A 596 9.62 22.88 -3.75
C ASN A 596 9.15 21.65 -2.98
N ASP A 597 10.06 20.80 -2.51
CA ASP A 597 9.74 19.72 -1.58
C ASP A 597 9.30 20.32 -0.23
N PHE A 598 8.12 19.91 0.24
CA PHE A 598 7.55 20.40 1.49
C PHE A 598 8.31 19.90 2.73
N LEU A 599 9.08 18.82 2.61
CA LEU A 599 9.92 18.28 3.69
C LEU A 599 11.24 19.06 3.87
N LEU A 600 11.51 20.04 3.02
CA LEU A 600 12.65 20.94 3.17
C LEU A 600 12.21 22.27 3.77
N ARG A 601 13.01 22.80 4.68
CA ARG A 601 12.95 24.20 5.10
C ARG A 601 13.56 25.09 4.02
N PRO A 602 13.21 26.39 3.97
CA PRO A 602 13.79 27.33 3.00
C PRO A 602 15.33 27.36 2.97
N GLU A 603 15.99 27.13 4.11
CA GLU A 603 17.44 27.12 4.28
C GLU A 603 18.12 25.78 3.91
N ASP A 604 17.37 24.68 3.89
CA ASP A 604 17.93 23.33 3.70
C ASP A 604 18.63 23.15 2.33
N PRO A 605 18.12 23.67 1.19
CA PRO A 605 18.84 23.61 -0.07
C PRO A 605 20.20 24.31 -0.04
N GLN A 606 20.35 25.38 0.75
CA GLN A 606 21.63 26.05 0.91
C GLN A 606 22.60 25.17 1.71
N PHE A 607 22.16 24.63 2.85
CA PHE A 607 22.94 23.68 3.65
C PHE A 607 23.45 22.49 2.81
N LEU A 608 22.59 21.90 1.99
CA LEU A 608 22.96 20.77 1.13
C LEU A 608 24.00 21.16 0.07
N ARG A 609 23.90 22.35 -0.53
CA ARG A 609 24.92 22.87 -1.48
C ARG A 609 26.25 23.11 -0.81
N GLU A 610 26.25 23.69 0.39
CA GLU A 610 27.48 23.96 1.15
C GLU A 610 28.16 22.66 1.62
N THR A 611 27.36 21.63 1.90
CA THR A 611 27.84 20.34 2.40
C THR A 611 28.35 19.43 1.28
N LEU A 612 27.63 19.37 0.14
CA LEU A 612 27.89 18.39 -0.93
C LEU A 612 28.49 19.01 -2.20
N GLY A 613 28.44 20.33 -2.36
CA GLY A 613 28.92 21.01 -3.57
C GLY A 613 28.20 20.55 -4.84
N SER A 614 28.96 20.18 -5.88
CA SER A 614 28.43 19.71 -7.17
C SER A 614 27.76 18.33 -7.11
N ARG A 615 27.77 17.68 -5.94
CA ARG A 615 27.10 16.42 -5.68
C ARG A 615 25.64 16.60 -5.24
N ALA A 616 25.23 17.81 -4.85
CA ALA A 616 23.82 18.14 -4.61
C ALA A 616 23.20 18.75 -5.88
N ASN A 617 22.23 18.04 -6.46
CA ASN A 617 21.54 18.42 -7.69
C ASN A 617 20.10 18.78 -7.34
N PHE A 618 19.60 19.88 -7.90
CA PHE A 618 18.26 20.38 -7.59
C PHE A 618 17.42 20.51 -8.84
N PHE A 619 16.21 19.96 -8.78
CA PHE A 619 15.18 20.24 -9.76
C PHE A 619 14.36 21.45 -9.29
N PRO A 620 13.96 22.36 -10.20
CA PRO A 620 13.21 23.56 -9.83
C PRO A 620 11.82 23.25 -9.28
N ALA A 621 11.24 22.12 -9.71
CA ALA A 621 9.90 21.70 -9.35
C ALA A 621 9.76 20.17 -9.45
N GLY A 622 8.86 19.63 -8.62
CA GLY A 622 8.52 18.21 -8.56
C GLY A 622 7.79 17.81 -7.28
N GLY A 623 7.72 18.69 -6.28
CA GLY A 623 7.24 18.34 -4.95
C GLY A 623 8.14 17.27 -4.32
N HIS A 624 7.61 16.48 -3.39
CA HIS A 624 8.32 15.34 -2.84
C HIS A 624 8.16 14.13 -3.78
N LEU A 625 9.22 13.71 -4.47
CA LEU A 625 9.30 12.57 -5.39
C LEU A 625 8.38 12.62 -6.64
N GLY A 626 7.54 13.64 -6.78
CA GLY A 626 6.47 13.67 -7.79
C GLY A 626 6.97 13.65 -9.23
N ASN A 627 8.14 14.21 -9.50
CA ASN A 627 8.73 14.21 -10.84
C ASN A 627 9.50 12.93 -11.21
N LEU A 628 9.73 12.01 -10.27
CA LEU A 628 10.55 10.81 -10.52
C LEU A 628 9.92 9.81 -11.50
N HIS A 629 8.61 9.87 -11.73
CA HIS A 629 7.96 9.03 -12.76
C HIS A 629 8.35 9.44 -14.19
N ARG A 630 8.88 10.66 -14.38
CA ARG A 630 9.20 11.24 -15.69
C ARG A 630 10.51 10.68 -16.22
N GLU A 631 10.48 10.16 -17.45
CA GLU A 631 11.66 9.56 -18.10
C GLU A 631 12.83 10.54 -18.22
N ALA A 632 12.56 11.84 -18.46
CA ALA A 632 13.61 12.86 -18.53
C ALA A 632 14.35 13.04 -17.20
N ILE A 633 13.63 12.99 -16.06
CA ILE A 633 14.24 13.08 -14.72
C ILE A 633 15.06 11.83 -14.43
N GLN A 634 14.51 10.65 -14.73
CA GLN A 634 15.24 9.38 -14.58
C GLN A 634 16.51 9.34 -15.45
N GLN A 635 16.46 9.88 -16.67
CA GLN A 635 17.61 9.97 -17.56
C GLN A 635 18.71 10.85 -16.98
N ILE A 636 18.39 12.04 -16.46
CA ILE A 636 19.35 12.94 -15.81
C ILE A 636 20.04 12.23 -14.62
N ILE A 637 19.25 11.53 -13.80
CA ILE A 637 19.79 10.78 -12.66
C ILE A 637 20.75 9.69 -13.15
N ARG A 638 20.37 8.90 -14.16
CA ARG A 638 21.22 7.84 -14.72
C ARG A 638 22.53 8.38 -15.30
N GLU A 639 22.48 9.49 -16.04
CA GLU A 639 23.68 10.12 -16.60
C GLU A 639 24.63 10.59 -15.52
N ARG A 640 24.10 11.17 -14.44
CA ARG A 640 24.92 11.63 -13.32
C ARG A 640 25.50 10.48 -12.50
N VAL A 641 24.73 9.41 -12.30
CA VAL A 641 25.19 8.16 -11.66
C VAL A 641 26.31 7.52 -12.49
N ALA A 642 26.16 7.45 -13.81
CA ALA A 642 27.19 6.91 -14.70
C ALA A 642 28.47 7.77 -14.76
N ALA A 643 28.35 9.07 -14.47
CA ALA A 643 29.47 10.01 -14.40
C ALA A 643 30.06 10.15 -12.99
N ALA A 644 29.52 9.45 -11.99
CA ALA A 644 30.07 9.45 -10.64
C ALA A 644 31.43 8.71 -10.65
N PRO A 645 32.43 9.20 -9.88
CA PRO A 645 33.79 8.67 -9.88
C PRO A 645 33.92 7.23 -9.37
#